data_AF-A0A3M1X5F2-F1
#
_entry.id   AF-A0A3M1X5F2-F1
#
_cell.length_a   1.000
_cell.length_b   1.000
_cell.length_c   1.000
_cell.angle_alpha   90.00
_cell.angle_beta   90.00
_cell.angle_gamma   90.00
#
_symmetry.space_group_name_H-M   'P 1'
#
loop_
_entity.id
_entity.type
_entity.pdbx_description
1 polymer ?
#
loop_
_entity_poly.entity_id
_entity_poly.type
_entity_poly.pdbx_seq_one_letter_code
_entity_poly.pdbx_strand_id
1 'polypeptide(L)'
;MPLDIVRIFALLTGAVIIVLLLALWGYRFAVTSRRRRKTGVVSRYRSVLHRMAECDPEDLEGLQKAMEGVPPGDRETLVESLARVKDTPLSTYSRLLDALGVTDRYVERVRRARGWKERAMAAEALGRIGSARAVPALLEVVRDRKDEDEEVRGVALRALGRIRDERAIPFLIEALGDEESWIPPRVAEIIHAFGREAVPYLVNELKNYENATRRMWAAEILGWIGEKSAASPLLDALGDVNPEVRAKAAGALGRLKDPRAIPRLVEMLVSDPVPFVRVRTAQALGQIGHPSIIDYLVNILRDPEWWVRVRAVEALEQMGQPAIPSLLAALEDEDEEVRKKAAQALERMGYVERVMAGYGEEEFRPELRKILFLILKAGVTESISERVLTSEGILQKRLIRLLGEAGEKKSAGVLVELLRKTDDWTLQSRIIQSLGNMGAREAAHYLVGFLRSEHYWVRRATVEALEKIGAVEYATHVSELLRDPNPMARESAATALAAMGVREAWQKIVPLLDDPVPEVRAAALEAVRKLGGDLTPEKVRSLLRDTSSAVRKEGLTFAADRGMREVVEDAVKSLLSGDEGEAERAVDYLRRTGPHPFSTIADLLGGEGDDRTLPLLRAASVTKSPEAEEFIRKKITHAEGAVRSAAYRALISSGAAKEGDLLSGLRDPDE
;
A
#
# COMPACT_ATOMS: atom_id res chain seq x y z
N MET A 1 -6.99 9.81 53.26
CA MET A 1 -5.67 10.41 53.58
C MET A 1 -5.87 11.49 54.63
N PRO A 2 -5.14 11.47 55.76
CA PRO A 2 -5.32 12.45 56.83
C PRO A 2 -5.03 13.85 56.29
N LEU A 3 -5.87 14.82 56.66
CA LEU A 3 -5.83 16.23 56.21
C LEU A 3 -4.43 16.87 56.35
N ASP A 4 -3.60 16.36 57.25
CA ASP A 4 -2.25 16.88 57.50
C ASP A 4 -1.28 16.64 56.34
N ILE A 5 -1.40 15.53 55.61
CA ILE A 5 -0.54 15.26 54.44
C ILE A 5 -0.84 16.24 53.30
N VAL A 6 -2.13 16.54 53.08
CA VAL A 6 -2.57 17.49 52.05
C VAL A 6 -2.08 18.91 52.36
N ARG A 7 -2.09 19.32 53.63
CA ARG A 7 -1.58 20.63 54.08
C ARG A 7 -0.07 20.75 53.91
N ILE A 8 0.69 19.70 54.25
CA ILE A 8 2.15 19.67 54.05
C ILE A 8 2.48 19.76 52.55
N PHE A 9 1.75 19.03 51.70
CA PHE A 9 1.95 19.07 50.25
C PHE A 9 1.63 20.46 49.68
N ALA A 10 0.54 21.10 50.13
CA ALA A 10 0.18 22.46 49.73
C ALA A 10 1.21 23.52 50.15
N LEU A 11 1.83 23.36 51.33
CA LEU A 11 2.90 24.25 51.79
C LEU A 11 4.19 24.04 51.00
N LEU A 12 4.54 22.79 50.68
CA LEU A 12 5.70 22.46 49.85
C LEU A 12 5.54 22.97 48.42
N THR A 13 4.37 22.80 47.80
CA THR A 13 4.10 23.34 46.46
C THR A 13 4.09 24.87 46.46
N GLY A 14 3.51 25.50 47.49
CA GLY A 14 3.58 26.94 47.69
C GLY A 14 5.01 27.46 47.81
N ALA A 15 5.85 26.78 48.59
CA ALA A 15 7.27 27.13 48.75
C ALA A 15 8.04 26.99 47.43
N VAL A 16 7.82 25.91 46.67
CA VAL A 16 8.44 25.71 45.35
C VAL A 16 8.01 26.80 44.37
N ILE A 17 6.72 27.16 44.33
CA ILE A 17 6.22 28.25 43.48
C ILE A 17 6.88 29.58 43.85
N ILE A 18 7.03 29.89 45.14
CA ILE A 18 7.71 31.12 45.59
C ILE A 18 9.18 31.12 45.16
N VAL A 19 9.88 30.00 45.30
CA VAL A 19 11.28 29.86 44.84
C VAL A 19 11.37 30.06 43.32
N LEU A 20 10.45 29.48 42.55
CA LEU A 20 10.40 29.66 41.09
C LEU A 20 10.09 31.11 40.70
N LEU A 21 9.17 31.78 41.40
CA LEU A 21 8.84 33.19 41.16
C LEU A 21 10.01 34.12 41.52
N LEU A 22 10.72 33.84 42.63
CA LEU A 22 11.93 34.58 43.00
C LEU A 22 13.08 34.35 42.01
N ALA A 23 13.25 33.12 41.52
CA ALA A 23 14.22 32.81 40.48
C ALA A 23 13.86 33.52 39.16
N LEU A 24 12.58 33.53 38.78
CA LEU A 24 12.09 34.23 37.59
C LEU A 24 12.23 35.75 37.72
N TRP A 25 11.93 36.31 38.90
CA TRP A 25 12.12 37.73 39.19
C TRP A 25 13.60 38.11 39.16
N GLY A 26 14.46 37.33 39.82
CA GLY A 26 15.91 37.52 39.79
C GLY A 26 16.47 37.44 38.37
N TYR A 27 15.99 36.49 37.56
CA TYR A 27 16.34 36.38 36.15
C TYR A 27 15.89 37.61 35.34
N ARG A 28 14.62 38.02 35.47
CA ARG A 28 14.10 39.22 34.77
C ARG A 28 14.83 40.48 35.23
N PHE A 29 15.13 40.61 36.53
CA PHE A 29 15.90 41.71 37.08
C PHE A 29 17.33 41.74 36.54
N ALA A 30 18.02 40.61 36.47
CA ALA A 30 19.35 40.52 35.87
C ALA A 30 19.34 40.88 34.38
N VAL A 31 18.36 40.41 33.61
CA VAL A 31 18.22 40.72 32.17
C VAL A 31 17.90 42.19 31.95
N THR A 32 16.95 42.76 32.69
CA THR A 32 16.58 44.18 32.60
C THR A 32 17.71 45.09 33.06
N SER A 33 18.45 44.71 34.11
CA SER A 33 19.62 45.45 34.58
C SER A 33 20.77 45.41 33.58
N ARG A 34 21.04 44.25 32.95
CA ARG A 34 22.03 44.14 31.85
C ARG A 34 21.63 44.99 30.64
N ARG A 35 20.35 44.97 30.24
CA ARG A 35 19.84 45.83 29.15
C ARG A 35 19.99 47.31 29.49
N ARG A 36 19.56 47.74 30.69
CA ARG A 36 19.71 49.12 31.18
C ARG A 36 21.16 49.57 31.24
N ARG A 37 22.08 48.69 31.63
CA ARG A 37 23.51 48.97 31.63
C ARG A 37 24.02 49.16 30.20
N LYS A 38 23.68 48.26 29.26
CA LYS A 38 24.09 48.41 27.85
C LYS A 38 23.56 49.68 27.21
N THR A 39 22.27 50.02 27.40
CA THR A 39 21.71 51.28 26.91
C THR A 39 22.31 52.49 27.61
N GLY A 40 22.64 52.39 28.90
CA GLY A 40 23.36 53.43 29.64
C GLY A 40 24.76 53.71 29.10
N VAL A 41 25.53 52.67 28.75
CA VAL A 41 26.85 52.80 28.12
C VAL A 41 26.74 53.46 26.74
N VAL A 42 25.82 52.98 25.89
CA VAL A 42 25.59 53.55 24.55
C VAL A 42 25.16 55.02 24.63
N SER A 43 24.27 55.35 25.56
CA SER A 43 23.83 56.74 25.77
C SER A 43 24.96 57.63 26.28
N ARG A 44 25.81 57.13 27.18
CA ARG A 44 26.94 57.87 27.76
C ARG A 44 28.02 58.18 26.73
N TYR A 45 28.28 57.24 25.81
CA TYR A 45 29.35 57.33 24.82
C TYR A 45 28.83 57.48 23.39
N ARG A 46 27.66 58.11 23.21
CA ARG A 46 27.03 58.28 21.89
C ARG A 46 27.94 59.01 20.89
N SER A 47 28.69 60.04 21.34
CA SER A 47 29.64 60.76 20.50
C SER A 47 30.84 59.91 20.08
N VAL A 48 31.33 59.04 20.97
CA VAL A 48 32.38 58.06 20.67
C VAL A 48 31.89 57.07 19.62
N LEU A 49 30.67 56.55 19.79
CA LEU A 49 30.06 55.60 18.87
C LEU A 49 29.88 56.20 17.46
N HIS A 50 29.50 57.48 17.35
CA HIS A 50 29.44 58.18 16.07
C HIS A 50 30.80 58.29 15.39
N ARG A 51 31.87 58.67 16.12
CA ARG A 51 33.23 58.71 15.56
C ARG A 51 33.70 57.32 15.10
N MET A 52 33.43 56.28 15.90
CA MET A 52 33.75 54.90 15.50
C MET A 52 32.99 54.46 14.25
N ALA A 53 31.75 54.94 14.05
CA ALA A 53 30.96 54.63 12.86
C ALA A 53 31.51 55.30 11.58
N GLU A 54 32.29 56.36 11.70
CA GLU A 54 32.97 57.00 10.56
C GLU A 54 34.26 56.26 10.16
N CYS A 55 34.88 55.49 11.07
CA CYS A 55 36.07 54.70 10.78
C CYS A 55 35.77 53.47 9.90
N ASP A 56 36.75 53.10 9.08
CA ASP A 56 36.78 51.80 8.40
C ASP A 56 36.93 50.68 9.45
N PRO A 57 36.17 49.56 9.38
CA PRO A 57 36.36 48.42 10.27
C PRO A 57 37.79 47.84 10.29
N GLU A 58 38.58 48.02 9.23
CA GLU A 58 39.98 47.60 9.19
C GLU A 58 40.96 48.59 9.83
N ASP A 59 40.54 49.84 10.08
CA ASP A 59 41.35 50.88 10.72
C ASP A 59 41.40 50.71 12.24
N LEU A 60 42.25 49.78 12.68
CA LEU A 60 42.42 49.43 14.09
C LEU A 60 42.92 50.62 14.93
N GLU A 61 43.85 51.41 14.42
CA GLU A 61 44.41 52.56 15.15
C GLU A 61 43.36 53.67 15.31
N GLY A 62 42.61 53.99 14.26
CA GLY A 62 41.52 54.97 14.31
C GLY A 62 40.42 54.54 15.27
N LEU A 63 40.00 53.27 15.24
CA LEU A 63 38.99 52.73 16.15
C LEU A 63 39.47 52.72 17.61
N GLN A 64 40.73 52.38 17.88
CA GLN A 64 41.29 52.44 19.23
C GLN A 64 41.38 53.88 19.76
N LYS A 65 41.84 54.81 18.93
CA LYS A 65 41.92 56.24 19.26
C LYS A 65 40.55 56.85 19.51
N ALA A 66 39.53 56.46 18.73
CA ALA A 66 38.15 56.94 18.93
C ALA A 66 37.60 56.57 20.32
N MET A 67 38.04 55.43 20.87
CA MET A 67 37.68 54.91 22.20
C MET A 67 38.64 55.34 23.33
N GLU A 68 39.58 56.23 23.07
CA GLU A 68 40.49 56.75 24.08
C GLU A 68 39.68 57.42 25.21
N GLY A 69 40.01 57.09 26.47
CA GLY A 69 39.25 57.52 27.65
C GLY A 69 38.00 56.69 27.99
N VAL A 70 37.60 55.70 27.17
CA VAL A 70 36.54 54.74 27.54
C VAL A 70 37.14 53.63 28.43
N PRO A 71 36.54 53.32 29.60
CA PRO A 71 36.98 52.21 30.44
C PRO A 71 36.92 50.85 29.72
N PRO A 72 37.88 49.93 29.96
CA PRO A 72 37.93 48.62 29.29
C PRO A 72 36.63 47.80 29.38
N GLY A 73 35.89 47.89 30.49
CA GLY A 73 34.63 47.18 30.69
C GLY A 73 33.47 47.64 29.78
N ASP A 74 33.56 48.85 29.24
CA ASP A 74 32.52 49.45 28.40
C ASP A 74 32.85 49.35 26.89
N ARG A 75 34.14 49.13 26.55
CA ARG A 75 34.62 49.03 25.15
C ARG A 75 33.96 47.89 24.38
N GLU A 76 33.81 46.71 24.98
CA GLU A 76 33.11 45.58 24.33
C GLU A 76 31.66 45.95 23.95
N THR A 77 30.95 46.60 24.87
CA THR A 77 29.55 47.01 24.63
C THR A 77 29.46 48.05 23.53
N LEU A 78 30.46 48.93 23.41
CA LEU A 78 30.53 49.90 22.31
C LEU A 78 30.81 49.22 20.97
N VAL A 79 31.72 48.25 20.89
CA VAL A 79 31.98 47.50 19.65
C VAL A 79 30.76 46.65 19.25
N GLU A 80 30.08 45.98 20.20
CA GLU A 80 28.82 45.28 19.92
C GLU A 80 27.74 46.23 19.39
N SER A 81 27.70 47.46 19.90
CA SER A 81 26.73 48.48 19.47
C SER A 81 27.11 49.08 18.12
N LEU A 82 28.41 49.24 17.85
CA LEU A 82 28.93 49.69 16.56
C LEU A 82 28.54 48.72 15.45
N ALA A 83 28.76 47.41 15.68
CA ALA A 83 28.36 46.36 14.75
C ALA A 83 26.86 46.43 14.42
N ARG A 84 26.00 46.65 15.43
CA ARG A 84 24.56 46.83 15.21
C ARG A 84 24.21 48.12 14.46
N VAL A 85 24.88 49.23 14.76
CA VAL A 85 24.62 50.52 14.10
C VAL A 85 25.04 50.50 12.64
N LYS A 86 26.16 49.83 12.32
CA LYS A 86 26.62 49.65 10.94
C LYS A 86 25.95 48.48 10.21
N ASP A 87 25.05 47.76 10.89
CA ASP A 87 24.43 46.52 10.40
C ASP A 87 25.46 45.50 9.88
N THR A 88 26.60 45.39 10.57
CA THR A 88 27.66 44.44 10.24
C THR A 88 27.79 43.34 11.30
N PRO A 89 28.22 42.12 10.92
CA PRO A 89 28.53 41.08 11.88
C PRO A 89 29.58 41.52 12.91
N LEU A 90 29.45 41.06 14.15
CA LEU A 90 30.45 41.35 15.19
C LEU A 90 31.85 40.83 14.81
N SER A 91 31.91 39.76 14.01
CA SER A 91 33.14 39.16 13.51
C SER A 91 33.98 40.09 12.62
N THR A 92 33.36 41.10 12.00
CA THR A 92 34.07 42.15 11.26
C THR A 92 35.06 42.91 12.15
N TYR A 93 34.77 43.02 13.45
CA TYR A 93 35.63 43.69 14.43
C TYR A 93 36.46 42.73 15.28
N SER A 94 36.63 41.47 14.85
CA SER A 94 37.39 40.44 15.58
C SER A 94 38.80 40.90 15.95
N ARG A 95 39.53 41.53 15.02
CA ARG A 95 40.88 42.08 15.27
C ARG A 95 40.90 43.17 16.34
N LEU A 96 39.89 44.05 16.35
CA LEU A 96 39.75 45.07 17.39
C LEU A 96 39.44 44.42 18.74
N LEU A 97 38.51 43.46 18.78
CA LEU A 97 38.15 42.73 20.00
C LEU A 97 39.33 41.92 20.56
N ASP A 98 40.17 41.37 19.70
CA ASP A 98 41.45 40.75 20.05
C ASP A 98 42.42 41.75 20.67
N ALA A 99 42.61 42.92 20.04
CA ALA A 99 43.50 43.97 20.56
C ALA A 99 43.00 44.55 21.91
N LEU A 100 41.70 44.48 22.17
CA LEU A 100 41.09 44.88 23.44
C LEU A 100 41.15 43.80 24.53
N GLY A 101 41.71 42.61 24.23
CA GLY A 101 41.78 41.48 25.15
C GLY A 101 40.42 40.85 25.49
N VAL A 102 39.38 41.15 24.69
CA VAL A 102 38.02 40.62 24.93
C VAL A 102 38.00 39.13 24.62
N THR A 103 38.62 38.71 23.52
CA THR A 103 38.71 37.31 23.11
C THR A 103 39.43 36.46 24.15
N ASP A 104 40.59 36.93 24.64
CA ASP A 104 41.38 36.20 25.64
C ASP A 104 40.62 36.03 26.96
N ARG A 105 39.84 37.04 27.36
CA ARG A 105 38.96 36.94 28.55
C ARG A 105 37.89 35.85 28.38
N TYR A 106 37.30 35.72 27.20
CA TYR A 106 36.31 34.67 26.95
C TYR A 106 36.94 33.29 26.77
N VAL A 107 38.14 33.20 26.18
CA VAL A 107 38.94 31.97 26.13
C VAL A 107 39.28 31.48 27.54
N GLU A 108 39.71 32.40 28.40
CA GLU A 108 40.00 32.11 29.79
C GLU A 108 38.73 31.64 30.54
N ARG A 109 37.60 32.29 30.28
CA ARG A 109 36.31 31.93 30.87
C ARG A 109 35.80 30.57 30.41
N VAL A 110 35.95 30.22 29.13
CA VAL A 110 35.51 28.91 28.63
C VAL A 110 36.30 27.77 29.26
N ARG A 111 37.59 28.01 29.60
CA ARG A 111 38.47 27.03 30.25
C ARG A 111 38.29 26.92 31.77
N ARG A 112 38.16 28.05 32.48
CA ARG A 112 38.26 28.07 33.96
C ARG A 112 36.94 28.30 34.70
N ALA A 113 35.84 28.66 34.03
CA ALA A 113 34.57 28.89 34.72
C ALA A 113 34.02 27.59 35.31
N ARG A 114 33.58 27.64 36.58
CA ARG A 114 33.07 26.45 37.30
C ARG A 114 31.68 25.98 36.83
N GLY A 115 30.89 26.87 36.24
CA GLY A 115 29.51 26.58 35.83
C GLY A 115 29.39 26.38 34.33
N TRP A 116 28.75 25.30 33.90
CA TRP A 116 28.52 24.97 32.49
C TRP A 116 27.86 26.14 31.73
N LYS A 117 26.86 26.82 32.33
CA LYS A 117 26.18 27.97 31.71
C LYS A 117 27.15 29.09 31.37
N GLU A 118 28.14 29.34 32.22
CA GLU A 118 29.12 30.38 32.00
C GLU A 118 30.12 30.02 30.90
N ARG A 119 30.53 28.74 30.85
CA ARG A 119 31.36 28.21 29.77
C ARG A 119 30.61 28.23 28.44
N ALA A 120 29.35 27.80 28.41
CA ALA A 120 28.48 27.88 27.24
C ALA A 120 28.31 29.33 26.74
N MET A 121 28.02 30.28 27.63
CA MET A 121 27.95 31.71 27.26
C MET A 121 29.29 32.24 26.72
N ALA A 122 30.41 31.78 27.27
CA ALA A 122 31.73 32.17 26.79
C ALA A 122 32.00 31.59 25.40
N ALA A 123 31.71 30.31 25.16
CA ALA A 123 31.80 29.69 23.84
C ALA A 123 30.90 30.40 22.81
N GLU A 124 29.68 30.78 23.18
CA GLU A 124 28.77 31.54 22.31
C GLU A 124 29.33 32.93 21.98
N ALA A 125 29.90 33.62 22.97
CA ALA A 125 30.55 34.90 22.76
C ALA A 125 31.75 34.78 21.80
N LEU A 126 32.61 33.78 21.99
CA LEU A 126 33.74 33.49 21.09
C LEU A 126 33.27 33.24 19.65
N GLY A 127 32.18 32.49 19.48
CA GLY A 127 31.58 32.26 18.16
C GLY A 127 31.03 33.54 17.51
N ARG A 128 30.47 34.47 18.29
CA ARG A 128 30.01 35.78 17.79
C ARG A 128 31.17 36.72 17.46
N ILE A 129 32.26 36.66 18.25
CA ILE A 129 33.49 37.41 18.00
C ILE A 129 34.15 36.93 16.71
N GLY A 130 34.06 35.64 16.38
CA GLY A 130 34.57 35.11 15.12
C GLY A 130 36.10 35.11 15.01
N SER A 131 36.82 35.23 16.14
CA SER A 131 38.29 35.26 16.13
C SER A 131 38.88 33.85 16.05
N ALA A 132 39.77 33.69 15.08
CA ALA A 132 40.66 32.54 14.89
C ALA A 132 41.50 32.19 16.13
N ARG A 133 41.72 33.15 17.06
CA ARG A 133 42.45 32.91 18.33
C ARG A 133 41.69 32.01 19.30
N ALA A 134 40.36 31.97 19.20
CA ALA A 134 39.51 31.17 20.08
C ALA A 134 39.52 29.67 19.73
N VAL A 135 39.93 29.32 18.52
CA VAL A 135 39.83 27.97 17.95
C VAL A 135 40.49 26.91 18.84
N PRO A 136 41.75 27.05 19.31
CA PRO A 136 42.38 26.03 20.15
C PRO A 136 41.60 25.76 21.45
N ALA A 137 41.09 26.80 22.12
CA ALA A 137 40.35 26.64 23.36
C ALA A 137 38.97 26.01 23.14
N LEU A 138 38.30 26.34 22.04
CA LEU A 138 37.03 25.70 21.67
C LEU A 138 37.24 24.23 21.29
N LEU A 139 38.36 23.88 20.65
CA LEU A 139 38.70 22.50 20.34
C LEU A 139 39.00 21.67 21.59
N GLU A 140 39.68 22.24 22.59
CA GLU A 140 39.89 21.60 23.90
C GLU A 140 38.55 21.26 24.57
N VAL A 141 37.60 22.21 24.57
CA VAL A 141 36.25 22.02 25.12
C VAL A 141 35.51 20.89 24.42
N VAL A 142 35.57 20.82 23.08
CA VAL A 142 34.90 19.76 22.31
C VAL A 142 35.52 18.38 22.59
N ARG A 143 36.83 18.32 22.86
CA ARG A 143 37.56 17.07 23.12
C ARG A 143 37.37 16.51 24.53
N ASP A 144 37.08 17.36 25.52
CA ASP A 144 36.89 16.92 26.89
C ASP A 144 35.54 16.21 27.05
N ARG A 145 35.52 14.89 26.93
CA ARG A 145 34.27 14.09 27.03
C ARG A 145 33.88 13.72 28.44
N LYS A 146 34.85 13.72 29.35
CA LYS A 146 34.67 13.13 30.67
C LYS A 146 34.13 14.16 31.65
N ASP A 147 34.63 15.38 31.56
CA ASP A 147 34.44 16.40 32.58
C ASP A 147 33.68 17.63 32.04
N GLU A 148 33.34 17.68 30.74
CA GLU A 148 32.57 18.78 30.12
C GLU A 148 31.10 18.45 29.89
N ASP A 149 30.27 19.48 30.03
CA ASP A 149 28.84 19.44 29.78
C ASP A 149 28.49 19.38 28.27
N GLU A 150 27.49 18.56 27.94
CA GLU A 150 27.02 18.33 26.56
C GLU A 150 26.62 19.64 25.84
N GLU A 151 25.93 20.55 26.53
CA GLU A 151 25.50 21.82 25.95
C GLU A 151 26.72 22.72 25.67
N VAL A 152 27.73 22.70 26.54
CA VAL A 152 28.95 23.49 26.35
C VAL A 152 29.71 23.00 25.12
N ARG A 153 29.87 21.69 24.94
CA ARG A 153 30.44 21.08 23.72
C ARG A 153 29.63 21.46 22.48
N GLY A 154 28.30 21.38 22.56
CA GLY A 154 27.39 21.74 21.48
C GLY A 154 27.47 23.22 21.09
N VAL A 155 27.64 24.13 22.05
CA VAL A 155 27.86 25.57 21.79
C VAL A 155 29.25 25.81 21.21
N ALA A 156 30.29 25.14 21.71
CA ALA A 156 31.66 25.27 21.21
C ALA A 156 31.76 24.81 19.75
N LEU A 157 31.10 23.71 19.38
CA LEU A 157 30.97 23.26 17.98
C LEU A 157 30.31 24.34 17.10
N ARG A 158 29.17 24.90 17.54
CA ARG A 158 28.53 26.01 16.81
C ARG A 158 29.43 27.22 16.68
N ALA A 159 30.23 27.52 17.71
CA ALA A 159 31.18 28.62 17.70
C ALA A 159 32.29 28.40 16.67
N LEU A 160 32.87 27.20 16.62
CA LEU A 160 33.85 26.82 15.59
C LEU A 160 33.28 26.96 14.17
N GLY A 161 32.04 26.50 13.96
CA GLY A 161 31.35 26.65 12.68
C GLY A 161 31.04 28.10 12.29
N ARG A 162 30.90 29.03 13.25
CA ARG A 162 30.79 30.47 12.96
C ARG A 162 32.13 31.13 12.68
N ILE A 163 33.19 30.70 13.37
CA ILE A 163 34.55 31.21 13.18
C ILE A 163 35.09 30.80 11.80
N ARG A 164 34.73 29.60 11.31
CA ARG A 164 35.12 29.08 9.98
C ARG A 164 36.63 29.11 9.72
N ASP A 165 37.42 28.84 10.74
CA ASP A 165 38.88 28.70 10.60
C ASP A 165 39.25 27.28 10.16
N GLU A 166 39.97 27.16 9.04
CA GLU A 166 40.33 25.86 8.44
C GLU A 166 41.10 24.94 9.40
N ARG A 167 41.80 25.49 10.40
CA ARG A 167 42.54 24.70 11.40
C ARG A 167 41.62 23.85 12.26
N ALA A 168 40.31 24.14 12.30
CA ALA A 168 39.32 23.32 12.97
C ALA A 168 38.95 22.06 12.19
N ILE A 169 39.13 22.02 10.86
CA ILE A 169 38.62 20.94 9.99
C ILE A 169 39.17 19.56 10.39
N PRO A 170 40.49 19.34 10.60
CA PRO A 170 41.00 18.03 11.00
C PRO A 170 40.39 17.51 12.31
N PHE A 171 40.14 18.40 13.26
CA PHE A 171 39.57 18.05 14.57
C PHE A 171 38.06 17.76 14.47
N LEU A 172 37.35 18.51 13.63
CA LEU A 172 35.95 18.22 13.34
C LEU A 172 35.82 16.86 12.65
N ILE A 173 36.72 16.52 11.73
CA ILE A 173 36.75 15.18 11.11
C ILE A 173 37.03 14.09 12.15
N GLU A 174 37.97 14.31 13.07
CA GLU A 174 38.22 13.40 14.18
C GLU A 174 36.94 13.13 15.00
N ALA A 175 36.19 14.19 15.32
CA ALA A 175 34.94 14.11 16.08
C ALA A 175 33.78 13.41 15.35
N LEU A 176 33.85 13.24 14.01
CA LEU A 176 32.86 12.43 13.28
C LEU A 176 32.94 10.94 13.63
N GLY A 177 34.07 10.49 14.18
CA GLY A 177 34.30 9.10 14.58
C GLY A 177 33.74 8.76 15.97
N ASP A 178 33.09 9.72 16.62
CA ASP A 178 32.66 9.60 18.01
C ASP A 178 31.37 8.78 18.14
N GLU A 179 31.37 7.84 19.09
CA GLU A 179 30.21 6.96 19.37
C GLU A 179 29.01 7.71 20.00
N GLU A 180 29.21 8.93 20.51
CA GLU A 180 28.11 9.76 21.02
C GLU A 180 27.20 10.19 19.86
N SER A 181 26.07 9.49 19.69
CA SER A 181 25.16 9.56 18.54
C SER A 181 24.67 10.96 18.13
N TRP A 182 24.75 11.99 18.98
CA TRP A 182 24.27 13.35 18.67
C TRP A 182 25.34 14.26 18.04
N ILE A 183 26.62 13.97 18.26
CA ILE A 183 27.75 14.82 17.80
C ILE A 183 27.94 14.73 16.28
N PRO A 184 27.99 13.53 15.64
CA PRO A 184 28.37 13.42 14.24
C PRO A 184 27.46 14.17 13.25
N PRO A 185 26.10 14.12 13.34
CA PRO A 185 25.25 14.88 12.41
C PRO A 185 25.48 16.40 12.51
N ARG A 186 25.69 16.93 13.72
CA ARG A 186 25.94 18.36 13.94
C ARG A 186 27.31 18.79 13.44
N VAL A 187 28.32 17.95 13.66
CA VAL A 187 29.67 18.17 13.15
C VAL A 187 29.68 18.11 11.63
N ALA A 188 28.93 17.20 11.02
CA ALA A 188 28.79 17.09 9.57
C ALA A 188 28.18 18.37 8.95
N GLU A 189 27.15 18.96 9.57
CA GLU A 189 26.60 20.27 9.15
C GLU A 189 27.65 21.39 9.22
N ILE A 190 28.47 21.39 10.28
CA ILE A 190 29.52 22.40 10.44
C ILE A 190 30.57 22.24 9.34
N ILE A 191 31.05 21.02 9.08
CA ILE A 191 32.03 20.74 8.02
C ILE A 191 31.46 21.08 6.65
N HIS A 192 30.18 20.78 6.40
CA HIS A 192 29.50 21.18 5.17
C HIS A 192 29.50 22.70 4.97
N ALA A 193 29.29 23.47 6.03
CA ALA A 193 29.36 24.93 5.99
C ALA A 193 30.76 25.49 5.69
N PHE A 194 31.83 24.71 5.86
CA PHE A 194 33.16 25.09 5.37
C PHE A 194 33.24 25.05 3.84
N GLY A 195 32.46 24.21 3.16
CA GLY A 195 32.40 24.17 1.70
C GLY A 195 33.65 23.56 1.06
N ARG A 196 34.21 24.23 0.04
CA ARG A 196 35.32 23.73 -0.78
C ARG A 196 36.58 23.49 0.04
N GLU A 197 36.80 24.31 1.06
CA GLU A 197 37.93 24.30 1.98
C GLU A 197 38.01 22.98 2.76
N ALA A 198 36.88 22.30 3.00
CA ALA A 198 36.84 20.99 3.65
C ALA A 198 37.20 19.83 2.72
N VAL A 199 37.10 20.01 1.40
CA VAL A 199 37.23 18.91 0.42
C VAL A 199 38.59 18.18 0.52
N PRO A 200 39.76 18.86 0.57
CA PRO A 200 41.04 18.16 0.66
C PRO A 200 41.16 17.27 1.90
N TYR A 201 40.61 17.73 3.03
CA TYR A 201 40.64 16.99 4.29
C TYR A 201 39.72 15.77 4.26
N LEU A 202 38.51 15.92 3.71
CA LEU A 202 37.55 14.82 3.58
C LEU A 202 38.02 13.77 2.56
N VAL A 203 38.64 14.19 1.46
CA VAL A 203 39.25 13.29 0.47
C VAL A 203 40.40 12.50 1.09
N ASN A 204 41.20 13.13 1.97
CA ASN A 204 42.23 12.41 2.71
C ASN A 204 41.62 11.41 3.70
N GLU A 205 40.55 11.77 4.39
CA GLU A 205 39.88 10.86 5.35
C GLU A 205 39.26 9.63 4.65
N LEU A 206 38.77 9.73 3.42
CA LEU A 206 38.32 8.56 2.65
C LEU A 206 39.39 7.47 2.49
N LYS A 207 40.68 7.83 2.58
CA LYS A 207 41.80 6.88 2.50
C LYS A 207 42.20 6.30 3.87
N ASN A 208 41.58 6.77 4.95
CA ASN A 208 41.88 6.37 6.32
C ASN A 208 41.08 5.11 6.73
N TYR A 209 41.68 3.94 6.52
CA TYR A 209 40.99 2.67 6.76
C TYR A 209 40.73 2.33 8.24
N GLU A 210 41.29 3.09 9.19
CA GLU A 210 41.17 2.83 10.63
C GLU A 210 39.77 3.07 11.20
N ASN A 211 39.01 4.03 10.64
CA ASN A 211 37.69 4.40 11.18
C ASN A 211 36.63 4.48 10.09
N ALA A 212 35.79 3.45 10.00
CA ALA A 212 34.73 3.38 8.98
C ALA A 212 33.66 4.47 9.15
N THR A 213 33.35 4.89 10.38
CA THR A 213 32.37 5.94 10.66
C THR A 213 32.83 7.28 10.09
N ARG A 214 34.11 7.64 10.27
CA ARG A 214 34.66 8.86 9.68
C ARG A 214 34.66 8.82 8.15
N ARG A 215 35.05 7.70 7.54
CA ARG A 215 34.98 7.53 6.08
C ARG A 215 33.55 7.65 5.54
N MET A 216 32.59 7.03 6.23
CA MET A 216 31.17 7.10 5.89
C MET A 216 30.68 8.55 5.89
N TRP A 217 30.96 9.31 6.96
CA TRP A 217 30.61 10.73 7.03
C TRP A 217 31.36 11.56 6.00
N ALA A 218 32.64 11.29 5.76
CA ALA A 218 33.42 11.99 4.75
C ALA A 218 32.78 11.84 3.36
N ALA A 219 32.37 10.63 2.99
CA ALA A 219 31.65 10.39 1.74
C ALA A 219 30.32 11.15 1.66
N GLU A 220 29.52 11.11 2.74
CA GLU A 220 28.22 11.81 2.79
C GLU A 220 28.38 13.33 2.65
N ILE A 221 29.30 13.92 3.42
CA ILE A 221 29.56 15.37 3.43
C ILE A 221 30.13 15.83 2.08
N LEU A 222 31.04 15.07 1.46
CA LEU A 222 31.51 15.37 0.10
C LEU A 222 30.36 15.42 -0.91
N GLY A 223 29.38 14.52 -0.76
CA GLY A 223 28.15 14.53 -1.53
C GLY A 223 27.25 15.75 -1.28
N TRP A 224 27.23 16.29 -0.06
CA TRP A 224 26.50 17.53 0.27
C TRP A 224 27.22 18.79 -0.23
N ILE A 225 28.56 18.79 -0.21
CA ILE A 225 29.38 19.89 -0.75
C ILE A 225 29.24 19.96 -2.28
N GLY A 226 29.21 18.81 -2.96
CA GLY A 226 28.94 18.73 -4.40
C GLY A 226 30.10 19.15 -5.30
N GLU A 227 31.33 19.21 -4.77
CA GLU A 227 32.52 19.57 -5.54
C GLU A 227 32.98 18.41 -6.43
N LYS A 228 33.06 18.64 -7.75
CA LYS A 228 33.39 17.59 -8.75
C LYS A 228 34.79 16.99 -8.57
N SER A 229 35.71 17.70 -7.91
CA SER A 229 37.04 17.19 -7.57
C SER A 229 36.99 15.97 -6.63
N ALA A 230 35.89 15.79 -5.89
CA ALA A 230 35.67 14.64 -5.02
C ALA A 230 35.24 13.37 -5.76
N ALA A 231 34.89 13.45 -7.05
CA ALA A 231 34.35 12.31 -7.79
C ALA A 231 35.31 11.11 -7.85
N SER A 232 36.59 11.33 -8.17
CA SER A 232 37.57 10.22 -8.25
C SER A 232 37.81 9.55 -6.88
N PRO A 233 38.06 10.28 -5.79
CA PRO A 233 38.12 9.69 -4.46
C PRO A 233 36.85 8.92 -4.03
N LEU A 234 35.67 9.43 -4.41
CA LEU A 234 34.40 8.74 -4.13
C LEU A 234 34.25 7.45 -4.96
N LEU A 235 34.78 7.40 -6.19
CA LEU A 235 34.81 6.17 -6.99
C LEU A 235 35.68 5.11 -6.33
N ASP A 236 36.82 5.50 -5.76
CA ASP A 236 37.68 4.56 -5.02
C ASP A 236 36.94 4.03 -3.77
N ALA A 237 36.20 4.90 -3.07
CA ALA A 237 35.42 4.53 -1.88
C ALA A 237 34.23 3.58 -2.15
N LEU A 238 33.82 3.41 -3.42
CA LEU A 238 32.87 2.36 -3.81
C LEU A 238 33.42 0.94 -3.60
N GLY A 239 34.74 0.78 -3.47
CA GLY A 239 35.40 -0.49 -3.14
C GLY A 239 35.62 -0.73 -1.64
N ASP A 240 35.09 0.11 -0.75
CA ASP A 240 35.36 0.00 0.69
C ASP A 240 34.83 -1.32 1.29
N VAL A 241 35.57 -1.86 2.26
CA VAL A 241 35.18 -3.07 3.00
C VAL A 241 33.88 -2.87 3.77
N ASN A 242 33.62 -1.65 4.25
CA ASN A 242 32.43 -1.32 5.02
C ASN A 242 31.28 -0.93 4.09
N PRO A 243 30.11 -1.61 4.18
CA PRO A 243 28.97 -1.35 3.31
C PRO A 243 28.36 0.05 3.48
N GLU A 244 28.42 0.66 4.67
CA GLU A 244 27.94 2.03 4.88
C GLU A 244 28.79 3.04 4.09
N VAL A 245 30.11 2.86 4.07
CA VAL A 245 31.00 3.74 3.29
C VAL A 245 30.67 3.61 1.80
N ARG A 246 30.51 2.38 1.29
CA ARG A 246 30.10 2.14 -0.11
C ARG A 246 28.77 2.80 -0.44
N ALA A 247 27.77 2.64 0.42
CA ALA A 247 26.44 3.21 0.25
C ALA A 247 26.46 4.75 0.23
N LYS A 248 27.22 5.38 1.13
CA LYS A 248 27.38 6.84 1.17
C LYS A 248 28.16 7.38 -0.02
N ALA A 249 29.21 6.68 -0.45
CA ALA A 249 29.96 7.03 -1.65
C ALA A 249 29.07 6.95 -2.91
N ALA A 250 28.25 5.91 -3.05
CA ALA A 250 27.28 5.79 -4.14
C ALA A 250 26.27 6.96 -4.13
N GLY A 251 25.67 7.24 -2.97
CA GLY A 251 24.73 8.37 -2.83
C GLY A 251 25.37 9.73 -3.12
N ALA A 252 26.62 9.93 -2.71
CA ALA A 252 27.38 11.14 -3.02
C ALA A 252 27.61 11.28 -4.54
N LEU A 253 28.06 10.23 -5.23
CA LEU A 253 28.24 10.24 -6.68
C LEU A 253 26.93 10.51 -7.44
N GLY A 254 25.81 9.96 -6.95
CA GLY A 254 24.47 10.28 -7.45
C GLY A 254 24.14 11.77 -7.38
N ARG A 255 24.42 12.42 -6.23
CA ARG A 255 24.22 13.87 -6.04
C ARG A 255 25.16 14.71 -6.90
N LEU A 256 26.40 14.26 -7.10
CA LEU A 256 27.36 14.91 -8.01
C LEU A 256 26.94 14.81 -9.48
N LYS A 257 26.06 13.84 -9.82
CA LYS A 257 25.59 13.55 -11.18
C LYS A 257 26.74 13.35 -12.18
N ASP A 258 27.80 12.68 -11.75
CA ASP A 258 28.97 12.40 -12.60
C ASP A 258 28.78 11.09 -13.38
N PRO A 259 28.64 11.11 -14.72
CA PRO A 259 28.42 9.90 -15.51
C PRO A 259 29.59 8.90 -15.45
N ARG A 260 30.79 9.35 -15.07
CA ARG A 260 31.95 8.46 -14.90
C ARG A 260 31.72 7.39 -13.82
N ALA A 261 30.76 7.61 -12.91
CA ALA A 261 30.40 6.65 -11.89
C ALA A 261 29.53 5.49 -12.39
N ILE A 262 28.89 5.63 -13.56
CA ILE A 262 27.92 4.65 -14.06
C ILE A 262 28.50 3.23 -14.12
N PRO A 263 29.67 2.95 -14.71
CA PRO A 263 30.16 1.57 -14.82
C PRO A 263 30.34 0.89 -13.46
N ARG A 264 30.90 1.61 -12.48
CA ARG A 264 31.16 1.07 -11.14
C ARG A 264 29.89 0.92 -10.32
N LEU A 265 28.98 1.89 -10.42
CA LEU A 265 27.66 1.80 -9.77
C LEU A 265 26.83 0.66 -10.36
N VAL A 266 26.86 0.44 -11.67
CA VAL A 266 26.18 -0.71 -12.30
C VAL A 266 26.73 -2.03 -11.79
N GLU A 267 28.05 -2.18 -11.68
CA GLU A 267 28.66 -3.39 -11.10
C GLU A 267 28.16 -3.62 -9.68
N MET A 268 28.22 -2.61 -8.81
CA MET A 268 27.71 -2.70 -7.43
C MET A 268 26.22 -3.01 -7.35
N LEU A 269 25.43 -2.45 -8.26
CA LEU A 269 23.99 -2.69 -8.31
C LEU A 269 23.69 -4.17 -8.52
N VAL A 270 24.53 -4.87 -9.30
CA VAL A 270 24.33 -6.29 -9.64
C VAL A 270 25.03 -7.22 -8.63
N SER A 271 26.20 -6.85 -8.13
CA SER A 271 27.06 -7.79 -7.38
C SER A 271 27.22 -7.50 -5.89
N ASP A 272 26.75 -6.36 -5.37
CA ASP A 272 26.95 -6.07 -3.94
C ASP A 272 26.09 -7.01 -3.07
N PRO A 273 26.71 -7.72 -2.10
CA PRO A 273 25.99 -8.68 -1.28
C PRO A 273 24.98 -8.03 -0.34
N VAL A 274 25.12 -6.74 -0.02
CA VAL A 274 24.29 -6.03 0.95
C VAL A 274 23.12 -5.32 0.25
N PRO A 275 21.86 -5.71 0.49
CA PRO A 275 20.70 -5.12 -0.20
C PRO A 275 20.59 -3.60 -0.06
N PHE A 276 20.88 -3.06 1.13
CA PHE A 276 20.87 -1.61 1.34
C PHE A 276 21.85 -0.85 0.45
N VAL A 277 23.01 -1.44 0.15
CA VAL A 277 23.97 -0.84 -0.80
C VAL A 277 23.36 -0.82 -2.20
N ARG A 278 22.75 -1.93 -2.65
CA ARG A 278 22.05 -1.99 -3.95
C ARG A 278 20.94 -0.94 -4.05
N VAL A 279 20.15 -0.74 -2.99
CA VAL A 279 19.13 0.34 -2.91
C VAL A 279 19.77 1.71 -3.14
N ARG A 280 20.85 2.04 -2.41
CA ARG A 280 21.52 3.34 -2.54
C ARG A 280 22.14 3.54 -3.91
N THR A 281 22.67 2.48 -4.49
CA THR A 281 23.22 2.47 -5.83
C THR A 281 22.15 2.68 -6.91
N ALA A 282 21.00 2.01 -6.80
CA ALA A 282 19.85 2.22 -7.70
C ALA A 282 19.37 3.69 -7.64
N GLN A 283 19.27 4.25 -6.42
CA GLN A 283 18.94 5.65 -6.22
C GLN A 283 19.96 6.58 -6.89
N ALA A 284 21.26 6.32 -6.72
CA ALA A 284 22.32 7.14 -7.29
C ALA A 284 22.31 7.12 -8.83
N LEU A 285 22.10 5.94 -9.43
CA LEU A 285 21.96 5.79 -10.88
C LEU A 285 20.74 6.57 -11.39
N GLY A 286 19.59 6.47 -10.70
CA GLY A 286 18.40 7.27 -11.00
C GLY A 286 18.68 8.79 -10.99
N GLN A 287 19.41 9.28 -9.99
CA GLN A 287 19.79 10.70 -9.88
C GLN A 287 20.73 11.18 -10.98
N ILE A 288 21.63 10.31 -11.46
CA ILE A 288 22.51 10.59 -12.60
C ILE A 288 21.68 10.77 -13.87
N GLY A 289 20.63 9.97 -14.07
CA GLY A 289 19.66 10.22 -15.15
C GLY A 289 20.10 9.75 -16.55
N HIS A 290 21.14 8.92 -16.66
CA HIS A 290 21.67 8.53 -17.97
C HIS A 290 20.87 7.37 -18.58
N PRO A 291 20.30 7.49 -19.79
CA PRO A 291 19.39 6.48 -20.36
C PRO A 291 19.96 5.05 -20.46
N SER A 292 21.29 4.90 -20.56
CA SER A 292 21.94 3.58 -20.62
C SER A 292 21.76 2.74 -19.34
N ILE A 293 21.24 3.30 -18.25
CA ILE A 293 21.04 2.54 -17.00
C ILE A 293 19.75 1.72 -17.01
N ILE A 294 18.82 1.97 -17.95
CA ILE A 294 17.47 1.39 -17.93
C ILE A 294 17.54 -0.14 -17.91
N ASP A 295 18.33 -0.74 -18.80
CA ASP A 295 18.45 -2.20 -18.89
C ASP A 295 18.99 -2.82 -17.60
N TYR A 296 19.88 -2.12 -16.89
CA TYR A 296 20.40 -2.56 -15.61
C TYR A 296 19.35 -2.46 -14.50
N LEU A 297 18.58 -1.37 -14.45
CA LEU A 297 17.47 -1.22 -13.50
C LEU A 297 16.37 -2.24 -13.75
N VAL A 298 16.11 -2.62 -15.01
CA VAL A 298 15.19 -3.69 -15.39
C VAL A 298 15.61 -5.03 -14.79
N ASN A 299 16.91 -5.34 -14.83
CA ASN A 299 17.40 -6.58 -14.21
C ASN A 299 17.17 -6.60 -12.69
N ILE A 300 17.22 -5.43 -12.03
CA ILE A 300 16.98 -5.30 -10.58
C ILE A 300 15.49 -5.44 -10.21
N LEU A 301 14.58 -5.32 -11.16
CA LEU A 301 13.17 -5.72 -10.93
C LEU A 301 13.01 -7.23 -10.69
N ARG A 302 14.11 -8.01 -10.69
CA ARG A 302 14.13 -9.43 -10.30
C ARG A 302 14.94 -9.69 -9.03
N ASP A 303 15.33 -8.64 -8.30
CA ASP A 303 16.03 -8.79 -7.03
C ASP A 303 15.16 -9.57 -6.03
N PRO A 304 15.72 -10.52 -5.25
CA PRO A 304 14.95 -11.27 -4.25
C PRO A 304 14.27 -10.36 -3.24
N GLU A 305 14.83 -9.18 -2.98
CA GLU A 305 14.32 -8.26 -1.99
C GLU A 305 13.35 -7.23 -2.58
N TRP A 306 12.06 -7.32 -2.21
CA TRP A 306 10.99 -6.46 -2.75
C TRP A 306 11.29 -4.95 -2.61
N TRP A 307 11.89 -4.53 -1.50
CA TRP A 307 12.26 -3.14 -1.23
C TRP A 307 13.41 -2.64 -2.11
N VAL A 308 14.25 -3.53 -2.63
CA VAL A 308 15.23 -3.21 -3.69
C VAL A 308 14.51 -3.00 -5.03
N ARG A 309 13.55 -3.86 -5.36
CA ARG A 309 12.71 -3.71 -6.57
C ARG A 309 11.91 -2.40 -6.55
N VAL A 310 11.34 -2.02 -5.41
CA VAL A 310 10.69 -0.71 -5.22
C VAL A 310 11.64 0.44 -5.55
N ARG A 311 12.90 0.37 -5.12
CA ARG A 311 13.86 1.43 -5.43
C ARG A 311 14.22 1.47 -6.91
N ALA A 312 14.30 0.32 -7.57
CA ALA A 312 14.49 0.26 -9.02
C ALA A 312 13.30 0.91 -9.77
N VAL A 313 12.07 0.68 -9.31
CA VAL A 313 10.87 1.37 -9.84
C VAL A 313 10.98 2.89 -9.70
N GLU A 314 11.39 3.41 -8.53
CA GLU A 314 11.59 4.86 -8.33
C GLU A 314 12.71 5.44 -9.20
N ALA A 315 13.78 4.66 -9.45
CA ALA A 315 14.85 5.06 -10.34
C ALA A 315 14.39 5.05 -11.81
N LEU A 316 13.60 4.05 -12.23
CA LEU A 316 12.99 3.97 -13.56
C LEU A 316 12.02 5.13 -13.80
N GLU A 317 11.24 5.52 -12.80
CA GLU A 317 10.38 6.71 -12.88
C GLU A 317 11.18 7.98 -13.22
N GLN A 318 12.36 8.16 -12.59
CA GLN A 318 13.24 9.30 -12.88
C GLN A 318 13.81 9.28 -14.30
N MET A 319 13.83 8.12 -14.97
CA MET A 319 14.24 8.02 -16.39
C MET A 319 13.16 8.48 -17.36
N GLY A 320 11.91 8.61 -16.92
CA GLY A 320 10.81 9.11 -17.74
C GLY A 320 10.31 8.10 -18.79
N GLN A 321 9.78 8.61 -19.91
CA GLN A 321 9.03 7.82 -20.90
C GLN A 321 9.72 6.52 -21.37
N PRO A 322 11.05 6.47 -21.60
CA PRO A 322 11.72 5.24 -22.01
C PRO A 322 11.57 4.07 -21.03
N ALA A 323 11.29 4.33 -19.75
CA ALA A 323 11.12 3.30 -18.73
C ALA A 323 9.69 2.74 -18.60
N ILE A 324 8.71 3.27 -19.35
CA ILE A 324 7.32 2.82 -19.28
C ILE A 324 7.17 1.30 -19.48
N PRO A 325 7.81 0.65 -20.48
CA PRO A 325 7.68 -0.79 -20.67
C PRO A 325 8.10 -1.59 -19.42
N SER A 326 9.15 -1.13 -18.74
CA SER A 326 9.67 -1.73 -17.52
C SER A 326 8.73 -1.55 -16.33
N LEU A 327 8.12 -0.36 -16.20
CA LEU A 327 7.11 -0.09 -15.18
C LEU A 327 5.83 -0.90 -15.40
N LEU A 328 5.45 -1.15 -16.67
CA LEU A 328 4.33 -2.04 -17.00
C LEU A 328 4.59 -3.49 -16.57
N ALA A 329 5.82 -3.98 -16.75
CA ALA A 329 6.19 -5.30 -16.24
C ALA A 329 6.12 -5.36 -14.70
N ALA A 330 6.53 -4.29 -14.01
CA ALA A 330 6.46 -4.20 -12.55
C ALA A 330 5.03 -4.15 -11.97
N LEU A 331 4.00 -3.91 -12.78
CA LEU A 331 2.60 -4.05 -12.36
C LEU A 331 2.19 -5.51 -12.11
N GLU A 332 2.96 -6.47 -12.62
CA GLU A 332 2.74 -7.91 -12.44
C GLU A 332 3.67 -8.52 -11.37
N ASP A 333 4.40 -7.68 -10.62
CA ASP A 333 5.27 -8.15 -9.53
C ASP A 333 4.45 -8.90 -8.46
N GLU A 334 5.07 -9.90 -7.83
CA GLU A 334 4.45 -10.68 -6.75
C GLU A 334 4.14 -9.83 -5.52
N ASP A 335 4.95 -8.80 -5.26
CA ASP A 335 4.84 -7.92 -4.10
C ASP A 335 3.90 -6.74 -4.36
N GLU A 336 2.99 -6.49 -3.41
CA GLU A 336 1.98 -5.44 -3.53
C GLU A 336 2.57 -4.04 -3.56
N GLU A 337 3.61 -3.76 -2.78
CA GLU A 337 4.22 -2.44 -2.72
C GLU A 337 5.00 -2.13 -4.00
N VAL A 338 5.61 -3.13 -4.65
CA VAL A 338 6.22 -2.95 -5.99
C VAL A 338 5.16 -2.58 -7.02
N ARG A 339 4.05 -3.34 -7.10
CA ARG A 339 2.95 -3.05 -8.03
C ARG A 339 2.38 -1.65 -7.83
N LYS A 340 2.14 -1.27 -6.57
CA LYS A 340 1.63 0.05 -6.18
C LYS A 340 2.57 1.17 -6.58
N LYS A 341 3.87 1.00 -6.35
CA LYS A 341 4.89 1.99 -6.76
C LYS A 341 4.97 2.13 -8.27
N ALA A 342 4.87 1.02 -9.01
CA ALA A 342 4.85 1.05 -10.47
C ALA A 342 3.60 1.77 -11.00
N ALA A 343 2.43 1.50 -10.44
CA ALA A 343 1.19 2.20 -10.78
C ALA A 343 1.27 3.70 -10.47
N GLN A 344 1.81 4.09 -9.31
CA GLN A 344 2.02 5.49 -8.94
C GLN A 344 3.01 6.21 -9.89
N ALA A 345 4.07 5.54 -10.30
CA ALA A 345 5.02 6.08 -11.27
C ALA A 345 4.34 6.31 -12.63
N LEU A 346 3.58 5.34 -13.14
CA LEU A 346 2.83 5.48 -14.40
C LEU A 346 1.79 6.62 -14.32
N GLU A 347 1.15 6.80 -13.17
CA GLU A 347 0.23 7.91 -12.91
C GLU A 347 0.94 9.28 -12.97
N ARG A 348 2.04 9.44 -12.22
CA ARG A 348 2.83 10.70 -12.22
C ARG A 348 3.45 11.02 -13.57
N MET A 349 3.73 10.00 -14.38
CA MET A 349 4.23 10.15 -15.75
C MET A 349 3.12 10.48 -16.77
N GLY A 350 1.85 10.58 -16.34
CA GLY A 350 0.70 10.86 -17.21
C GLY A 350 0.36 9.72 -18.18
N TYR A 351 0.88 8.51 -17.93
CA TYR A 351 0.63 7.37 -18.80
C TYR A 351 -0.79 6.82 -18.63
N VAL A 352 -1.34 6.84 -17.41
CA VAL A 352 -2.69 6.34 -17.11
C VAL A 352 -3.76 7.11 -17.88
N GLU A 353 -3.66 8.44 -17.94
CA GLU A 353 -4.58 9.27 -18.74
C GLU A 353 -4.51 8.92 -20.24
N ARG A 354 -3.30 8.67 -20.77
CA ARG A 354 -3.12 8.24 -22.16
C ARG A 354 -3.77 6.88 -22.43
N VAL A 355 -3.64 5.94 -21.49
CA VAL A 355 -4.26 4.60 -21.58
C VAL A 355 -5.78 4.73 -21.51
N MET A 356 -6.34 5.58 -20.64
CA MET A 356 -7.77 5.82 -20.57
C MET A 356 -8.33 6.45 -21.84
N ALA A 357 -7.62 7.41 -22.44
CA ALA A 357 -8.01 8.00 -23.72
C ALA A 357 -8.12 6.93 -24.83
N GLY A 358 -7.09 6.09 -24.98
CA GLY A 358 -7.12 4.98 -25.95
C GLY A 358 -8.17 3.91 -25.61
N TYR A 359 -8.44 3.66 -24.33
CA TYR A 359 -9.47 2.71 -23.88
C TYR A 359 -10.90 3.21 -24.18
N GLY A 360 -11.07 4.51 -24.41
CA GLY A 360 -12.33 5.14 -24.79
C GLY A 360 -12.66 5.09 -26.29
N GLU A 361 -11.70 4.69 -27.13
CA GLU A 361 -11.91 4.55 -28.58
C GLU A 361 -12.94 3.44 -28.91
N GLU A 362 -13.59 3.55 -30.06
CA GLU A 362 -14.61 2.56 -30.50
C GLU A 362 -14.02 1.15 -30.58
N GLU A 363 -12.83 1.04 -31.19
CA GLU A 363 -12.05 -0.20 -31.25
C GLU A 363 -11.65 -0.64 -29.84
N PHE A 364 -12.04 -1.87 -29.48
CA PHE A 364 -11.72 -2.43 -28.17
C PHE A 364 -10.30 -3.01 -28.16
N ARG A 365 -9.41 -2.41 -27.36
CA ARG A 365 -8.03 -2.88 -27.16
C ARG A 365 -7.88 -3.58 -25.81
N PRO A 366 -7.81 -4.93 -25.77
CA PRO A 366 -7.79 -5.68 -24.51
C PRO A 366 -6.52 -5.42 -23.66
N GLU A 367 -5.43 -4.98 -24.29
CA GLU A 367 -4.17 -4.65 -23.63
C GLU A 367 -4.34 -3.42 -22.71
N LEU A 368 -5.04 -2.39 -23.17
CA LEU A 368 -5.32 -1.19 -22.37
C LEU A 368 -6.21 -1.51 -21.18
N ARG A 369 -7.20 -2.39 -21.37
CA ARG A 369 -8.03 -2.93 -20.27
C ARG A 369 -7.16 -3.63 -19.23
N LYS A 370 -6.23 -4.49 -19.65
CA LYS A 370 -5.34 -5.23 -18.75
C LYS A 370 -4.50 -4.27 -17.91
N ILE A 371 -3.92 -3.24 -18.53
CA ILE A 371 -3.11 -2.23 -17.83
C ILE A 371 -3.93 -1.50 -16.77
N LEU A 372 -5.11 -0.97 -17.12
CA LEU A 372 -5.98 -0.27 -16.17
C LEU A 372 -6.46 -1.20 -15.05
N PHE A 373 -6.76 -2.47 -15.36
CA PHE A 373 -7.12 -3.47 -14.35
C PHE A 373 -5.98 -3.68 -13.34
N LEU A 374 -4.74 -3.83 -13.81
CA LEU A 374 -3.57 -4.01 -12.94
C LEU A 374 -3.32 -2.76 -12.08
N ILE A 375 -3.47 -1.55 -12.63
CA ILE A 375 -3.36 -0.29 -11.88
C ILE A 375 -4.41 -0.23 -10.75
N LEU A 376 -5.66 -0.60 -11.03
CA LEU A 376 -6.71 -0.68 -10.00
C LEU A 376 -6.39 -1.74 -8.94
N LYS A 377 -5.89 -2.91 -9.35
CA LYS A 377 -5.45 -3.96 -8.41
C LYS A 377 -4.25 -3.55 -7.56
N ALA A 378 -3.42 -2.63 -8.05
CA ALA A 378 -2.33 -2.01 -7.30
C ALA A 378 -2.81 -0.89 -6.35
N GLY A 379 -4.11 -0.59 -6.32
CA GLY A 379 -4.73 0.36 -5.39
C GLY A 379 -4.60 1.83 -5.79
N VAL A 380 -4.21 2.13 -7.04
CA VAL A 380 -4.19 3.48 -7.60
C VAL A 380 -5.48 3.71 -8.38
N THR A 381 -6.40 4.49 -7.83
CA THR A 381 -7.80 4.52 -8.28
C THR A 381 -8.36 5.92 -8.50
N GLU A 382 -7.67 6.95 -7.99
CA GLU A 382 -8.14 8.33 -7.91
C GLU A 382 -8.45 8.90 -9.31
N SER A 383 -7.49 8.83 -10.23
CA SER A 383 -7.63 9.32 -11.60
C SER A 383 -8.72 8.59 -12.39
N ILE A 384 -8.78 7.27 -12.26
CA ILE A 384 -9.81 6.44 -12.92
C ILE A 384 -11.20 6.80 -12.38
N SER A 385 -11.33 7.02 -11.07
CA SER A 385 -12.60 7.40 -10.43
C SER A 385 -13.05 8.80 -10.85
N GLU A 386 -12.14 9.76 -10.88
CA GLU A 386 -12.42 11.11 -11.40
C GLU A 386 -12.83 11.06 -12.87
N ARG A 387 -12.16 10.21 -13.66
CA ARG A 387 -12.49 10.04 -15.08
C ARG A 387 -13.87 9.45 -15.31
N VAL A 388 -14.36 8.58 -14.41
CA VAL A 388 -15.74 8.06 -14.46
C VAL A 388 -16.79 9.17 -14.31
N LEU A 389 -16.53 10.18 -13.48
CA LEU A 389 -17.46 11.31 -13.28
C LEU A 389 -17.44 12.32 -14.43
N THR A 390 -16.31 12.45 -15.12
CA THR A 390 -16.08 13.48 -16.14
C THR A 390 -16.24 12.99 -17.58
N SER A 391 -16.29 11.67 -17.80
CA SER A 391 -16.46 11.07 -19.12
C SER A 391 -17.91 10.64 -19.38
N GLU A 392 -18.28 10.51 -20.65
CA GLU A 392 -19.58 10.00 -21.08
C GLU A 392 -19.40 8.86 -22.11
N GLY A 393 -20.49 8.16 -22.42
CA GLY A 393 -20.53 7.17 -23.50
C GLY A 393 -19.71 5.89 -23.23
N ILE A 394 -18.90 5.47 -24.20
CA ILE A 394 -18.19 4.18 -24.20
C ILE A 394 -17.19 4.11 -23.05
N LEU A 395 -16.35 5.15 -22.89
CA LEU A 395 -15.31 5.17 -21.87
C LEU A 395 -15.90 5.03 -20.46
N GLN A 396 -16.93 5.85 -20.14
CA GLN A 396 -17.58 5.83 -18.84
C GLN A 396 -18.13 4.44 -18.51
N LYS A 397 -18.89 3.82 -19.43
CA LYS A 397 -19.45 2.48 -19.25
C LYS A 397 -18.36 1.42 -19.06
N ARG A 398 -17.26 1.53 -19.80
CA ARG A 398 -16.11 0.61 -19.71
C ARG A 398 -15.36 0.74 -18.38
N LEU A 399 -15.12 1.97 -17.90
CA LEU A 399 -14.45 2.22 -16.61
C LEU A 399 -15.29 1.78 -15.42
N ILE A 400 -16.61 2.04 -15.43
CA ILE A 400 -17.54 1.58 -14.37
C ILE A 400 -17.47 0.06 -14.23
N ARG A 401 -17.56 -0.66 -15.36
CA ARG A 401 -17.43 -2.13 -15.37
C ARG A 401 -16.07 -2.56 -14.80
N LEU A 402 -15.00 -1.88 -15.21
CA LEU A 402 -13.64 -2.23 -14.78
C LEU A 402 -13.45 -2.06 -13.27
N LEU A 403 -13.99 -0.99 -12.66
CA LEU A 403 -13.98 -0.79 -11.21
C LEU A 403 -14.69 -1.94 -10.48
N GLY A 404 -15.85 -2.37 -10.98
CA GLY A 404 -16.59 -3.51 -10.45
C GLY A 404 -15.80 -4.82 -10.54
N GLU A 405 -15.21 -5.12 -11.70
CA GLU A 405 -14.38 -6.32 -11.92
C GLU A 405 -13.10 -6.32 -11.08
N ALA A 406 -12.49 -5.15 -10.86
CA ALA A 406 -11.33 -5.00 -10.00
C ALA A 406 -11.66 -5.21 -8.51
N GLY A 407 -12.94 -5.17 -8.13
CA GLY A 407 -13.36 -5.27 -6.74
C GLY A 407 -12.95 -4.06 -5.90
N GLU A 408 -12.83 -2.90 -6.54
CA GLU A 408 -12.31 -1.69 -5.91
C GLU A 408 -13.41 -0.99 -5.09
N LYS A 409 -13.34 -1.13 -3.77
CA LYS A 409 -14.38 -0.65 -2.86
C LYS A 409 -14.30 0.85 -2.57
N LYS A 410 -13.12 1.48 -2.66
CA LYS A 410 -12.97 2.92 -2.35
C LYS A 410 -13.73 3.80 -3.36
N SER A 411 -13.93 3.30 -4.57
CA SER A 411 -14.63 3.96 -5.68
C SER A 411 -16.15 3.80 -5.60
N ALA A 412 -16.68 3.03 -4.63
CA ALA A 412 -18.12 2.83 -4.48
C ALA A 412 -18.88 4.14 -4.27
N GLY A 413 -18.30 5.09 -3.51
CA GLY A 413 -18.91 6.40 -3.26
C GLY A 413 -19.12 7.20 -4.56
N VAL A 414 -18.12 7.17 -5.45
CA VAL A 414 -18.15 7.83 -6.77
C VAL A 414 -19.25 7.23 -7.64
N LEU A 415 -19.38 5.90 -7.65
CA LEU A 415 -20.43 5.21 -8.38
C LEU A 415 -21.84 5.52 -7.83
N VAL A 416 -22.01 5.60 -6.51
CA VAL A 416 -23.27 6.01 -5.88
C VAL A 416 -23.62 7.46 -6.23
N GLU A 417 -22.64 8.36 -6.26
CA GLU A 417 -22.86 9.75 -6.69
C GLU A 417 -23.31 9.82 -8.15
N LEU A 418 -22.66 9.07 -9.04
CA LEU A 418 -23.07 9.01 -10.45
C LEU A 418 -24.48 8.43 -10.60
N LEU A 419 -24.80 7.37 -9.85
CA LEU A 419 -26.12 6.74 -9.85
C LEU A 419 -27.24 7.71 -9.42
N ARG A 420 -26.94 8.65 -8.50
CA ARG A 420 -27.90 9.70 -8.07
C ARG A 420 -28.21 10.73 -9.15
N LYS A 421 -27.30 10.91 -10.11
CA LYS A 421 -27.38 11.97 -11.14
C LYS A 421 -27.94 11.47 -12.47
N THR A 422 -27.98 10.15 -12.69
CA THR A 422 -28.38 9.58 -13.99
C THR A 422 -29.78 8.98 -13.97
N ASP A 423 -30.55 9.30 -15.01
CA ASP A 423 -31.84 8.68 -15.31
C ASP A 423 -31.74 7.63 -16.44
N ASP A 424 -30.55 7.43 -17.03
CA ASP A 424 -30.33 6.40 -18.07
C ASP A 424 -30.29 5.01 -17.43
N TRP A 425 -31.35 4.22 -17.64
CA TRP A 425 -31.48 2.87 -17.10
C TRP A 425 -30.31 1.94 -17.50
N THR A 426 -29.69 2.16 -18.66
CA THR A 426 -28.54 1.34 -19.11
C THR A 426 -27.30 1.65 -18.28
N LEU A 427 -27.12 2.91 -17.89
CA LEU A 427 -26.04 3.35 -17.03
C LEU A 427 -26.33 2.97 -15.57
N GLN A 428 -27.55 3.19 -15.09
CA GLN A 428 -28.00 2.77 -13.75
C GLN A 428 -27.73 1.28 -13.51
N SER A 429 -28.22 0.41 -14.40
CA SER A 429 -28.02 -1.03 -14.28
C SER A 429 -26.53 -1.42 -14.29
N ARG A 430 -25.70 -0.75 -15.10
CA ARG A 430 -24.25 -0.98 -15.15
C ARG A 430 -23.56 -0.60 -13.84
N ILE A 431 -23.92 0.55 -13.27
CA ILE A 431 -23.38 1.03 -11.99
C ILE A 431 -23.77 0.07 -10.87
N ILE A 432 -25.05 -0.30 -10.81
CA ILE A 432 -25.60 -1.21 -9.80
C ILE A 432 -24.90 -2.59 -9.86
N GLN A 433 -24.75 -3.16 -11.06
CA GLN A 433 -23.98 -4.40 -11.25
C GLN A 433 -22.53 -4.28 -10.75
N SER A 434 -21.89 -3.14 -11.02
CA SER A 434 -20.50 -2.90 -10.63
C SER A 434 -20.36 -2.75 -9.11
N LEU A 435 -21.29 -2.05 -8.46
CA LEU A 435 -21.40 -1.97 -6.99
C LEU A 435 -21.60 -3.35 -6.35
N GLY A 436 -22.42 -4.20 -6.98
CA GLY A 436 -22.58 -5.61 -6.59
C GLY A 436 -21.29 -6.41 -6.70
N ASN A 437 -20.60 -6.34 -7.85
CA ASN A 437 -19.36 -7.09 -8.10
C ASN A 437 -18.21 -6.70 -7.17
N MET A 438 -18.13 -5.44 -6.74
CA MET A 438 -17.14 -5.00 -5.75
C MET A 438 -17.53 -5.31 -4.30
N GLY A 439 -18.77 -5.76 -4.05
CA GLY A 439 -19.28 -6.02 -2.71
C GLY A 439 -19.37 -4.75 -1.85
N ALA A 440 -19.83 -3.64 -2.43
CA ALA A 440 -19.97 -2.35 -1.75
C ALA A 440 -21.16 -2.35 -0.78
N ARG A 441 -20.93 -2.77 0.47
CA ARG A 441 -21.99 -2.90 1.49
C ARG A 441 -22.65 -1.57 1.83
N GLU A 442 -21.89 -0.49 1.82
CA GLU A 442 -22.36 0.87 2.10
C GLU A 442 -23.38 1.35 1.06
N ALA A 443 -23.35 0.80 -0.16
CA ALA A 443 -24.30 1.15 -1.20
C ALA A 443 -25.66 0.43 -1.03
N ALA A 444 -25.73 -0.65 -0.24
CA ALA A 444 -26.91 -1.52 -0.17
C ALA A 444 -28.20 -0.76 0.18
N HIS A 445 -28.15 0.12 1.19
CA HIS A 445 -29.31 0.92 1.60
C HIS A 445 -29.85 1.78 0.45
N TYR A 446 -28.94 2.36 -0.33
CA TYR A 446 -29.30 3.20 -1.47
C TYR A 446 -29.85 2.38 -2.64
N LEU A 447 -29.27 1.19 -2.89
CA LEU A 447 -29.71 0.28 -3.96
C LEU A 447 -31.15 -0.19 -3.79
N VAL A 448 -31.64 -0.39 -2.55
CA VAL A 448 -33.02 -0.86 -2.29
C VAL A 448 -34.09 -0.01 -2.97
N GLY A 449 -33.87 1.30 -3.12
CA GLY A 449 -34.81 2.19 -3.83
C GLY A 449 -35.03 1.79 -5.29
N PHE A 450 -34.03 1.18 -5.94
CA PHE A 450 -34.08 0.76 -7.35
C PHE A 450 -34.84 -0.54 -7.58
N LEU A 451 -35.21 -1.27 -6.52
CA LEU A 451 -36.13 -2.42 -6.62
C LEU A 451 -37.53 -2.01 -7.13
N ARG A 452 -37.88 -0.71 -7.07
CA ARG A 452 -39.14 -0.15 -7.57
C ARG A 452 -38.99 0.62 -8.89
N SER A 453 -37.84 0.50 -9.57
CA SER A 453 -37.61 1.14 -10.86
C SER A 453 -38.65 0.69 -11.90
N GLU A 454 -39.06 1.59 -12.79
CA GLU A 454 -39.94 1.26 -13.93
C GLU A 454 -39.30 0.22 -14.87
N HIS A 455 -37.97 0.24 -14.98
CA HIS A 455 -37.21 -0.65 -15.85
C HIS A 455 -36.84 -1.96 -15.16
N TYR A 456 -37.31 -3.08 -15.72
CA TYR A 456 -37.04 -4.41 -15.13
C TYR A 456 -35.54 -4.77 -15.07
N TRP A 457 -34.74 -4.30 -16.04
CA TRP A 457 -33.28 -4.51 -16.03
C TRP A 457 -32.61 -3.88 -14.81
N VAL A 458 -33.10 -2.73 -14.36
CA VAL A 458 -32.60 -2.04 -13.17
C VAL A 458 -33.02 -2.80 -11.92
N ARG A 459 -34.28 -3.24 -11.83
CA ARG A 459 -34.76 -4.07 -10.71
C ARG A 459 -33.96 -5.37 -10.58
N ARG A 460 -33.77 -6.08 -11.68
CA ARG A 460 -32.95 -7.30 -11.75
C ARG A 460 -31.50 -7.05 -11.31
N ALA A 461 -30.85 -6.04 -11.89
CA ALA A 461 -29.47 -5.68 -11.51
C ALA A 461 -29.36 -5.38 -10.02
N THR A 462 -30.38 -4.74 -9.44
CA THR A 462 -30.45 -4.42 -8.02
C THR A 462 -30.55 -5.67 -7.15
N VAL A 463 -31.39 -6.63 -7.54
CA VAL A 463 -31.50 -7.92 -6.85
C VAL A 463 -30.16 -8.66 -6.85
N GLU A 464 -29.55 -8.80 -8.03
CA GLU A 464 -28.23 -9.46 -8.18
C GLU A 464 -27.13 -8.73 -7.39
N ALA A 465 -27.17 -7.40 -7.35
CA ALA A 465 -26.19 -6.62 -6.59
C ALA A 465 -26.38 -6.80 -5.07
N LEU A 466 -27.61 -6.75 -4.57
CA LEU A 466 -27.90 -6.98 -3.14
C LEU A 466 -27.53 -8.39 -2.70
N GLU A 467 -27.73 -9.39 -3.58
CA GLU A 467 -27.28 -10.77 -3.37
C GLU A 467 -25.75 -10.83 -3.22
N LYS A 468 -25.01 -10.32 -4.19
CA LYS A 468 -23.52 -10.33 -4.18
C LYS A 468 -22.93 -9.56 -3.00
N ILE A 469 -23.59 -8.48 -2.58
CA ILE A 469 -23.21 -7.71 -1.39
C ILE A 469 -23.50 -8.49 -0.09
N GLY A 470 -24.44 -9.44 -0.12
CA GLY A 470 -24.89 -10.17 1.06
C GLY A 470 -25.80 -9.32 1.97
N ALA A 471 -26.63 -8.45 1.38
CA ALA A 471 -27.49 -7.52 2.11
C ALA A 471 -28.82 -8.18 2.54
N VAL A 472 -28.72 -9.21 3.40
CA VAL A 472 -29.84 -10.04 3.87
C VAL A 472 -30.92 -9.21 4.58
N GLU A 473 -30.54 -8.10 5.22
CA GLU A 473 -31.45 -7.14 5.86
C GLU A 473 -32.52 -6.57 4.90
N TYR A 474 -32.28 -6.62 3.59
CA TYR A 474 -33.22 -6.16 2.56
C TYR A 474 -34.00 -7.27 1.86
N ALA A 475 -33.89 -8.52 2.32
CA ALA A 475 -34.61 -9.66 1.76
C ALA A 475 -36.14 -9.44 1.68
N THR A 476 -36.73 -8.74 2.65
CA THR A 476 -38.17 -8.42 2.60
C THR A 476 -38.53 -7.60 1.36
N HIS A 477 -37.70 -6.61 0.98
CA HIS A 477 -37.92 -5.81 -0.21
C HIS A 477 -37.69 -6.63 -1.49
N VAL A 478 -36.68 -7.51 -1.51
CA VAL A 478 -36.46 -8.45 -2.62
C VAL A 478 -37.67 -9.39 -2.79
N SER A 479 -38.31 -9.81 -1.69
CA SER A 479 -39.50 -10.67 -1.74
C SER A 479 -40.72 -10.03 -2.41
N GLU A 480 -40.79 -8.69 -2.49
CA GLU A 480 -41.86 -7.99 -3.21
C GLU A 480 -41.81 -8.29 -4.72
N LEU A 481 -40.60 -8.52 -5.27
CA LEU A 481 -40.37 -8.82 -6.69
C LEU A 481 -40.77 -10.25 -7.10
N LEU A 482 -41.10 -11.13 -6.17
CA LEU A 482 -41.66 -12.44 -6.49
C LEU A 482 -43.00 -12.33 -7.24
N ARG A 483 -43.65 -11.16 -7.18
CA ARG A 483 -44.90 -10.85 -7.91
C ARG A 483 -44.69 -9.88 -9.07
N ASP A 484 -43.45 -9.64 -9.48
CA ASP A 484 -43.13 -8.70 -10.55
C ASP A 484 -43.78 -9.14 -11.88
N PRO A 485 -44.30 -8.21 -12.71
CA PRO A 485 -44.86 -8.57 -14.02
C PRO A 485 -43.83 -9.23 -14.95
N ASN A 486 -42.55 -8.89 -14.82
CA ASN A 486 -41.49 -9.46 -15.63
C ASN A 486 -40.98 -10.80 -15.03
N PRO A 487 -40.99 -11.90 -15.80
CA PRO A 487 -40.57 -13.22 -15.30
C PRO A 487 -39.10 -13.26 -14.85
N MET A 488 -38.20 -12.56 -15.54
CA MET A 488 -36.77 -12.54 -15.18
C MET A 488 -36.53 -11.87 -13.82
N ALA A 489 -37.37 -10.90 -13.45
CA ALA A 489 -37.31 -10.26 -12.14
C ALA A 489 -37.79 -11.21 -11.03
N ARG A 490 -38.85 -12.00 -11.28
CA ARG A 490 -39.34 -13.03 -10.35
C ARG A 490 -38.30 -14.13 -10.12
N GLU A 491 -37.71 -14.62 -11.21
CA GLU A 491 -36.62 -15.61 -11.20
C GLU A 491 -35.45 -15.10 -10.35
N SER A 492 -34.95 -13.90 -10.66
CA SER A 492 -33.81 -13.30 -9.95
C SER A 492 -34.11 -13.12 -8.46
N ALA A 493 -35.33 -12.72 -8.10
CA ALA A 493 -35.74 -12.57 -6.71
C ALA A 493 -35.76 -13.91 -5.96
N ALA A 494 -36.30 -14.98 -6.56
CA ALA A 494 -36.31 -16.31 -5.96
C ALA A 494 -34.89 -16.84 -5.73
N THR A 495 -34.02 -16.72 -6.74
CA THR A 495 -32.60 -17.14 -6.67
C THR A 495 -31.83 -16.36 -5.61
N ALA A 496 -31.98 -15.03 -5.58
CA ALA A 496 -31.30 -14.19 -4.61
C ALA A 496 -31.73 -14.49 -3.17
N LEU A 497 -33.03 -14.69 -2.91
CA LEU A 497 -33.52 -15.05 -1.58
C LEU A 497 -32.97 -16.40 -1.10
N ALA A 498 -32.85 -17.36 -2.02
CA ALA A 498 -32.23 -18.66 -1.73
C ALA A 498 -30.73 -18.52 -1.44
N ALA A 499 -30.00 -17.75 -2.24
CA ALA A 499 -28.57 -17.48 -2.05
C ALA A 499 -28.28 -16.71 -0.75
N MET A 500 -29.17 -15.79 -0.35
CA MET A 500 -29.12 -15.07 0.92
C MET A 500 -29.48 -15.97 2.13
N GLY A 501 -30.01 -17.17 1.92
CA GLY A 501 -30.35 -18.12 2.98
C GLY A 501 -31.56 -17.73 3.84
N VAL A 502 -32.48 -16.93 3.30
CA VAL A 502 -33.66 -16.42 4.02
C VAL A 502 -34.70 -17.53 4.11
N ARG A 503 -34.62 -18.37 5.15
CA ARG A 503 -35.45 -19.58 5.28
C ARG A 503 -36.94 -19.28 5.12
N GLU A 504 -37.45 -18.26 5.77
CA GLU A 504 -38.87 -17.90 5.74
C GLU A 504 -39.38 -17.48 4.35
N ALA A 505 -38.47 -17.16 3.40
CA ALA A 505 -38.84 -16.77 2.06
C ALA A 505 -39.46 -17.91 1.24
N TRP A 506 -39.19 -19.19 1.57
CA TRP A 506 -39.70 -20.32 0.79
C TRP A 506 -41.24 -20.29 0.69
N GLN A 507 -41.93 -19.87 1.75
CA GLN A 507 -43.40 -19.77 1.77
C GLN A 507 -43.93 -18.78 0.74
N LYS A 508 -43.19 -17.69 0.50
CA LYS A 508 -43.53 -16.68 -0.52
C LYS A 508 -43.14 -17.11 -1.93
N ILE A 509 -42.20 -18.05 -2.06
CA ILE A 509 -41.70 -18.56 -3.34
C ILE A 509 -42.58 -19.70 -3.87
N VAL A 510 -43.20 -20.52 -3.00
CA VAL A 510 -44.08 -21.63 -3.41
C VAL A 510 -45.13 -21.27 -4.48
N PRO A 511 -45.81 -20.11 -4.45
CA PRO A 511 -46.73 -19.73 -5.53
C PRO A 511 -46.11 -19.65 -6.92
N LEU A 512 -44.80 -19.41 -7.04
CA LEU A 512 -44.08 -19.34 -8.31
C LEU A 512 -43.86 -20.74 -8.92
N LEU A 513 -44.12 -21.81 -8.19
CA LEU A 513 -44.13 -23.17 -8.74
C LEU A 513 -45.28 -23.39 -9.74
N ASP A 514 -46.22 -22.45 -9.84
CA ASP A 514 -47.31 -22.42 -10.83
C ASP A 514 -47.13 -21.29 -11.85
N ASP A 515 -45.94 -20.67 -11.91
CA ASP A 515 -45.67 -19.56 -12.82
C ASP A 515 -45.81 -19.99 -14.30
N PRO A 516 -46.36 -19.15 -15.19
CA PRO A 516 -46.46 -19.50 -16.62
C PRO A 516 -45.09 -19.77 -17.26
N VAL A 517 -44.02 -19.15 -16.77
CA VAL A 517 -42.67 -19.25 -17.34
C VAL A 517 -41.89 -20.40 -16.68
N PRO A 518 -41.45 -21.41 -17.44
CA PRO A 518 -40.78 -22.59 -16.88
C PRO A 518 -39.48 -22.29 -16.14
N GLU A 519 -38.71 -21.30 -16.58
CA GLU A 519 -37.47 -20.85 -15.94
C GLU A 519 -37.74 -20.35 -14.52
N VAL A 520 -38.86 -19.62 -14.32
CA VAL A 520 -39.29 -19.15 -13.00
C VAL A 520 -39.70 -20.32 -12.11
N ARG A 521 -40.42 -21.31 -12.65
CA ARG A 521 -40.82 -22.52 -11.90
C ARG A 521 -39.61 -23.33 -11.45
N ALA A 522 -38.61 -23.50 -12.33
CA ALA A 522 -37.39 -24.23 -12.01
C ALA A 522 -36.58 -23.50 -10.93
N ALA A 523 -36.37 -22.18 -11.09
CA ALA A 523 -35.67 -21.37 -10.09
C ALA A 523 -36.42 -21.35 -8.73
N ALA A 524 -37.75 -21.28 -8.75
CA ALA A 524 -38.56 -21.35 -7.54
C ALA A 524 -38.42 -22.71 -6.84
N LEU A 525 -38.40 -23.82 -7.57
CA LEU A 525 -38.23 -25.16 -7.01
C LEU A 525 -36.84 -25.35 -6.41
N GLU A 526 -35.79 -24.88 -7.10
CA GLU A 526 -34.43 -24.88 -6.59
C GLU A 526 -34.31 -24.03 -5.31
N ALA A 527 -34.93 -22.84 -5.31
CA ALA A 527 -34.95 -21.95 -4.17
C ALA A 527 -35.66 -22.57 -2.95
N VAL A 528 -36.83 -23.17 -3.15
CA VAL A 528 -37.57 -23.88 -2.08
C VAL A 528 -36.74 -25.05 -1.54
N ARG A 529 -36.05 -25.80 -2.42
CA ARG A 529 -35.14 -26.88 -2.02
C ARG A 529 -34.04 -26.39 -1.11
N LYS A 530 -33.29 -25.37 -1.55
CA LYS A 530 -32.14 -24.77 -0.83
C LYS A 530 -32.52 -24.17 0.51
N LEU A 531 -33.72 -23.56 0.60
CA LEU A 531 -34.21 -22.92 1.82
C LEU A 531 -34.81 -23.91 2.83
N GLY A 532 -34.89 -25.20 2.49
CA GLY A 532 -35.48 -26.22 3.37
C GLY A 532 -37.01 -26.22 3.38
N GLY A 533 -37.67 -25.59 2.40
CA GLY A 533 -39.13 -25.54 2.33
C GLY A 533 -39.75 -26.89 1.95
N ASP A 534 -40.83 -27.29 2.60
CA ASP A 534 -41.51 -28.55 2.33
C ASP A 534 -42.64 -28.38 1.31
N LEU A 535 -42.79 -29.37 0.44
CA LEU A 535 -43.86 -29.46 -0.56
C LEU A 535 -44.68 -30.72 -0.32
N THR A 536 -45.97 -30.69 -0.68
CA THR A 536 -46.79 -31.89 -0.65
C THR A 536 -46.37 -32.85 -1.77
N PRO A 537 -46.50 -34.18 -1.58
CA PRO A 537 -46.22 -35.14 -2.65
C PRO A 537 -47.00 -34.84 -3.93
N GLU A 538 -48.27 -34.40 -3.83
CA GLU A 538 -49.11 -34.04 -4.97
C GLU A 538 -48.50 -32.89 -5.79
N LYS A 539 -47.95 -31.88 -5.11
CA LYS A 539 -47.29 -30.75 -5.78
C LYS A 539 -46.00 -31.17 -6.47
N VAL A 540 -45.22 -32.06 -5.85
CA VAL A 540 -44.01 -32.60 -6.47
C VAL A 540 -44.37 -33.45 -7.71
N ARG A 541 -45.42 -34.27 -7.65
CA ARG A 541 -45.91 -35.02 -8.82
C ARG A 541 -46.31 -34.10 -9.97
N SER A 542 -46.97 -32.97 -9.70
CA SER A 542 -47.31 -32.02 -10.76
C SER A 542 -46.07 -31.42 -11.43
N LEU A 543 -45.02 -31.15 -10.65
CA LEU A 543 -43.74 -30.61 -11.16
C LEU A 543 -42.92 -31.65 -11.93
N LEU A 544 -43.00 -32.92 -11.55
CA LEU A 544 -42.40 -34.04 -12.31
C LEU A 544 -43.11 -34.29 -13.65
N ARG A 545 -44.33 -33.77 -13.82
CA ARG A 545 -45.11 -33.83 -15.08
C ARG A 545 -45.09 -32.51 -15.83
N ASP A 546 -44.23 -31.58 -15.43
CA ASP A 546 -44.09 -30.27 -16.07
C ASP A 546 -43.64 -30.42 -17.53
N THR A 547 -44.04 -29.48 -18.38
CA THR A 547 -43.65 -29.46 -19.80
C THR A 547 -42.14 -29.23 -19.97
N SER A 548 -41.50 -28.52 -19.05
CA SER A 548 -40.08 -28.22 -19.07
C SER A 548 -39.24 -29.30 -18.39
N SER A 549 -38.25 -29.81 -19.12
CA SER A 549 -37.23 -30.73 -18.60
C SER A 549 -36.48 -30.11 -17.40
N ALA A 550 -36.22 -28.80 -17.39
CA ALA A 550 -35.53 -28.15 -16.29
C ALA A 550 -36.29 -28.28 -14.97
N VAL A 551 -37.61 -28.09 -15.01
CA VAL A 551 -38.49 -28.22 -13.84
C VAL A 551 -38.54 -29.68 -13.36
N ARG A 552 -38.67 -30.64 -14.29
CA ARG A 552 -38.68 -32.07 -13.94
C ARG A 552 -37.37 -32.52 -13.29
N LYS A 553 -36.22 -32.10 -13.83
CA LYS A 553 -34.89 -32.37 -13.26
C LYS A 553 -34.74 -31.84 -11.84
N GLU A 554 -35.19 -30.61 -11.60
CA GLU A 554 -35.15 -30.02 -10.27
C GLU A 554 -36.15 -30.70 -9.32
N GLY A 555 -37.31 -31.14 -9.83
CA GLY A 555 -38.29 -31.92 -9.08
C GLY A 555 -37.77 -33.29 -8.64
N LEU A 556 -37.04 -34.00 -9.49
CA LEU A 556 -36.37 -35.26 -9.15
C LEU A 556 -35.33 -35.04 -8.05
N THR A 557 -34.54 -33.97 -8.18
CA THR A 557 -33.53 -33.59 -7.18
C THR A 557 -34.18 -33.24 -5.84
N PHE A 558 -35.26 -32.46 -5.86
CA PHE A 558 -36.04 -32.12 -4.67
C PHE A 558 -36.60 -33.37 -3.98
N ALA A 559 -37.25 -34.25 -4.74
CA ALA A 559 -37.81 -35.48 -4.21
C ALA A 559 -36.74 -36.40 -3.59
N ALA A 560 -35.56 -36.45 -4.20
CA ALA A 560 -34.42 -37.23 -3.71
C ALA A 560 -33.88 -36.66 -2.40
N ASP A 561 -33.65 -35.34 -2.34
CA ASP A 561 -33.15 -34.64 -1.15
C ASP A 561 -34.13 -34.76 0.04
N ARG A 562 -35.44 -34.87 -0.23
CA ARG A 562 -36.48 -35.04 0.79
C ARG A 562 -36.87 -36.49 1.06
N GLY A 563 -36.25 -37.46 0.39
CA GLY A 563 -36.55 -38.87 0.58
C GLY A 563 -38.00 -39.25 0.22
N MET A 564 -38.65 -38.53 -0.69
CA MET A 564 -40.06 -38.71 -1.04
C MET A 564 -40.25 -39.98 -1.86
N ARG A 565 -40.76 -41.05 -1.26
CA ARG A 565 -40.97 -42.35 -1.94
C ARG A 565 -42.27 -42.40 -2.73
N GLU A 566 -43.21 -41.53 -2.41
CA GLU A 566 -44.57 -41.48 -2.96
C GLU A 566 -44.59 -41.05 -4.43
N VAL A 567 -43.48 -40.51 -4.95
CA VAL A 567 -43.34 -40.04 -6.33
C VAL A 567 -42.52 -40.98 -7.22
N VAL A 568 -42.20 -42.19 -6.72
CA VAL A 568 -41.36 -43.17 -7.44
C VAL A 568 -41.90 -43.51 -8.82
N GLU A 569 -43.23 -43.60 -8.99
CA GLU A 569 -43.85 -43.86 -10.28
C GLU A 569 -43.54 -42.75 -11.30
N ASP A 570 -43.68 -41.49 -10.90
CA ASP A 570 -43.40 -40.34 -11.76
C ASP A 570 -41.91 -40.25 -12.10
N ALA A 571 -41.03 -40.51 -11.11
CA ALA A 571 -39.59 -40.54 -11.32
C ALA A 571 -39.13 -41.67 -12.25
N VAL A 572 -39.76 -42.85 -12.16
CA VAL A 572 -39.49 -43.96 -13.08
C VAL A 572 -39.94 -43.62 -14.50
N LYS A 573 -41.08 -42.93 -14.68
CA LYS A 573 -41.53 -42.47 -16.01
C LYS A 573 -40.53 -41.49 -16.65
N SER A 574 -39.87 -40.65 -15.87
CA SER A 574 -38.79 -39.77 -16.36
C SER A 574 -37.60 -40.53 -16.97
N LEU A 575 -37.38 -41.81 -16.63
CA LEU A 575 -36.36 -42.63 -17.29
C LEU A 575 -36.73 -42.98 -18.74
N LEU A 576 -38.03 -43.01 -19.07
CA LEU A 576 -38.53 -43.34 -20.42
C LEU A 576 -38.60 -42.12 -21.33
N SER A 577 -39.15 -41.01 -20.83
CA SER A 577 -39.52 -39.85 -21.64
C SER A 577 -38.60 -38.63 -21.46
N GLY A 578 -37.64 -38.72 -20.55
CA GLY A 578 -36.72 -37.63 -20.23
C GLY A 578 -35.51 -37.54 -21.16
N ASP A 579 -34.86 -36.37 -21.18
CA ASP A 579 -33.52 -36.24 -21.75
C ASP A 579 -32.48 -37.01 -20.91
N GLU A 580 -31.24 -37.12 -21.40
CA GLU A 580 -30.18 -37.85 -20.70
C GLU A 580 -29.94 -37.33 -19.27
N GLY A 581 -29.95 -36.01 -19.09
CA GLY A 581 -29.78 -35.40 -17.77
C GLY A 581 -30.96 -35.67 -16.83
N GLU A 582 -32.18 -35.74 -17.35
CA GLU A 582 -33.37 -36.13 -16.58
C GLU A 582 -33.30 -37.59 -16.14
N ALA A 583 -32.89 -38.48 -17.03
CA ALA A 583 -32.70 -39.88 -16.70
C ALA A 583 -31.61 -40.07 -15.63
N GLU A 584 -30.50 -39.33 -15.69
CA GLU A 584 -29.47 -39.34 -14.65
C GLU A 584 -30.03 -38.91 -13.28
N ARG A 585 -30.84 -37.85 -13.23
CA ARG A 585 -31.49 -37.39 -11.98
C ARG A 585 -32.47 -38.41 -11.44
N ALA A 586 -33.21 -39.10 -12.31
CA ALA A 586 -34.12 -40.16 -11.90
C ALA A 586 -33.36 -41.37 -11.32
N VAL A 587 -32.20 -41.73 -11.90
CA VAL A 587 -31.31 -42.76 -11.35
C VAL A 587 -30.77 -42.37 -9.97
N ASP A 588 -30.32 -41.12 -9.79
CA ASP A 588 -29.86 -40.61 -8.48
C ASP A 588 -31.00 -40.62 -7.45
N TYR A 589 -32.22 -40.21 -7.85
CA TYR A 589 -33.41 -40.32 -7.02
C TYR A 589 -33.67 -41.75 -6.55
N LEU A 590 -33.68 -42.73 -7.45
CA LEU A 590 -33.92 -44.14 -7.12
C LEU A 590 -32.85 -44.67 -6.15
N ARG A 591 -31.59 -44.26 -6.37
CA ARG A 591 -30.46 -44.62 -5.50
C ARG A 591 -30.62 -44.08 -4.08
N ARG A 592 -31.03 -42.82 -3.93
CA ARG A 592 -31.12 -42.15 -2.61
C ARG A 592 -32.38 -42.51 -1.84
N THR A 593 -33.48 -42.81 -2.52
CA THR A 593 -34.78 -43.08 -1.88
C THR A 593 -35.05 -44.55 -1.58
N GLY A 594 -34.18 -45.45 -2.05
CA GLY A 594 -34.35 -46.91 -2.00
C GLY A 594 -34.42 -47.55 -0.60
N PRO A 595 -34.58 -48.90 -0.54
CA PRO A 595 -34.58 -49.84 -1.66
C PRO A 595 -35.92 -49.92 -2.41
N HIS A 596 -35.84 -50.02 -3.74
CA HIS A 596 -36.97 -50.25 -4.65
C HIS A 596 -36.74 -51.56 -5.42
N PRO A 597 -37.65 -52.54 -5.41
CA PRO A 597 -37.47 -53.78 -6.16
C PRO A 597 -37.36 -53.53 -7.67
N PHE A 598 -36.38 -54.16 -8.33
CA PHE A 598 -36.20 -54.00 -9.77
C PHE A 598 -37.42 -54.47 -10.56
N SER A 599 -38.11 -55.53 -10.10
CA SER A 599 -39.37 -56.01 -10.68
C SER A 599 -40.46 -54.93 -10.68
N THR A 600 -40.63 -54.19 -9.57
CA THR A 600 -41.60 -53.09 -9.48
C THR A 600 -41.26 -51.97 -10.45
N ILE A 601 -39.98 -51.62 -10.59
CA ILE A 601 -39.55 -50.61 -11.57
C ILE A 601 -39.79 -51.10 -13.00
N ALA A 602 -39.52 -52.37 -13.29
CA ALA A 602 -39.76 -52.97 -14.58
C ALA A 602 -41.25 -52.98 -14.96
N ASP A 603 -42.12 -53.30 -13.99
CA ASP A 603 -43.57 -53.26 -14.17
C ASP A 603 -44.08 -51.83 -14.46
N LEU A 604 -43.56 -50.83 -13.73
CA LEU A 604 -43.89 -49.42 -13.95
C LEU A 604 -43.44 -48.90 -15.32
N LEU A 605 -42.37 -49.46 -15.88
CA LEU A 605 -41.89 -49.16 -17.24
C LEU A 605 -42.66 -49.95 -18.32
N GLY A 606 -43.52 -50.90 -17.93
CA GLY A 606 -44.30 -51.74 -18.83
C GLY A 606 -43.56 -52.98 -19.36
N GLY A 607 -42.50 -53.43 -18.69
CA GLY A 607 -41.73 -54.63 -19.04
C GLY A 607 -40.64 -54.43 -20.11
N GLU A 608 -40.05 -55.54 -20.58
CA GLU A 608 -38.97 -55.54 -21.57
C GLU A 608 -39.49 -55.18 -22.98
N GLY A 609 -38.89 -54.17 -23.61
CA GLY A 609 -39.08 -53.79 -25.01
C GLY A 609 -37.88 -52.98 -25.51
N ASP A 610 -37.69 -52.88 -26.83
CA ASP A 610 -36.48 -52.26 -27.41
C ASP A 610 -36.26 -50.83 -26.90
N ASP A 611 -37.30 -49.99 -26.91
CA ASP A 611 -37.24 -48.60 -26.43
C ASP A 611 -37.08 -48.47 -24.90
N ARG A 612 -37.30 -49.55 -24.15
CA ARG A 612 -37.29 -49.59 -22.68
C ARG A 612 -36.04 -50.22 -22.11
N THR A 613 -35.24 -50.88 -22.95
CA THR A 613 -34.06 -51.64 -22.51
C THR A 613 -32.99 -50.75 -21.89
N LEU A 614 -32.70 -49.59 -22.48
CA LEU A 614 -31.73 -48.63 -21.93
C LEU A 614 -32.19 -48.01 -20.59
N PRO A 615 -33.45 -47.52 -20.46
CA PRO A 615 -34.02 -47.11 -19.17
C PRO A 615 -33.97 -48.19 -18.09
N LEU A 616 -34.29 -49.44 -18.43
CA LEU A 616 -34.22 -50.58 -17.51
C LEU A 616 -32.78 -50.86 -17.06
N LEU A 617 -31.79 -50.77 -17.95
CA LEU A 617 -30.38 -50.92 -17.59
C LEU A 617 -29.91 -49.81 -16.64
N ARG A 618 -30.37 -48.56 -16.87
CA ARG A 618 -30.12 -47.43 -15.95
C ARG A 618 -30.70 -47.68 -14.57
N ALA A 619 -31.94 -48.16 -14.47
CA ALA A 619 -32.57 -48.53 -13.19
C ALA A 619 -31.88 -49.73 -12.52
N ALA A 620 -31.52 -50.77 -13.30
CA ALA A 620 -30.82 -51.95 -12.81
C ALA A 620 -29.47 -51.58 -12.17
N SER A 621 -28.78 -50.58 -12.71
CA SER A 621 -27.50 -50.11 -12.21
C SER A 621 -27.53 -49.58 -10.76
N VAL A 622 -28.70 -49.18 -10.24
CA VAL A 622 -28.83 -48.59 -8.90
C VAL A 622 -29.67 -49.39 -7.91
N THR A 623 -30.47 -50.34 -8.39
CA THR A 623 -31.32 -51.19 -7.54
C THR A 623 -30.54 -52.28 -6.80
N LYS A 624 -29.42 -52.74 -7.39
CA LYS A 624 -28.49 -53.73 -6.78
C LYS A 624 -29.19 -55.01 -6.27
N SER A 625 -30.29 -55.41 -6.90
CA SER A 625 -30.97 -56.67 -6.57
C SER A 625 -30.42 -57.81 -7.43
N PRO A 626 -30.48 -59.07 -6.97
CA PRO A 626 -30.06 -60.22 -7.77
C PRO A 626 -30.74 -60.28 -9.14
N GLU A 627 -32.02 -59.90 -9.22
CA GLU A 627 -32.80 -59.85 -10.45
C GLU A 627 -32.29 -58.75 -11.41
N ALA A 628 -31.86 -57.60 -10.88
CA ALA A 628 -31.25 -56.54 -11.68
C ALA A 628 -29.91 -56.97 -12.26
N GLU A 629 -29.08 -57.67 -11.48
CA GLU A 629 -27.79 -58.19 -11.95
C GLU A 629 -27.98 -59.26 -13.03
N GLU A 630 -28.92 -60.19 -12.83
CA GLU A 630 -29.27 -61.21 -13.82
C GLU A 630 -29.72 -60.56 -15.13
N PHE A 631 -30.58 -59.53 -15.06
CA PHE A 631 -31.01 -58.77 -16.22
C PHE A 631 -29.84 -58.11 -16.96
N ILE A 632 -28.92 -57.45 -16.24
CA ILE A 632 -27.72 -56.83 -16.84
C ILE A 632 -26.86 -57.88 -17.54
N ARG A 633 -26.58 -59.02 -16.90
CA ARG A 633 -25.76 -60.11 -17.47
C ARG A 633 -26.41 -60.76 -18.69
N LYS A 634 -27.74 -60.90 -18.70
CA LYS A 634 -28.52 -61.35 -19.87
C LYS A 634 -28.37 -60.40 -21.06
N LYS A 635 -28.36 -59.08 -20.83
CA LYS A 635 -28.17 -58.10 -21.92
C LYS A 635 -26.72 -58.03 -22.41
N ILE A 636 -25.72 -58.22 -21.54
CA ILE A 636 -24.31 -58.34 -21.96
C ILE A 636 -24.13 -59.51 -22.94
N THR A 637 -24.78 -60.65 -22.66
CA THR A 637 -24.64 -61.88 -23.45
C THR A 637 -25.45 -61.90 -24.75
N HIS A 638 -26.62 -61.28 -24.79
CA HIS A 638 -27.58 -61.43 -25.90
C HIS A 638 -27.87 -60.15 -26.70
N ALA A 639 -27.51 -58.96 -26.19
CA ALA A 639 -27.66 -57.70 -26.94
C ALA A 639 -26.36 -57.35 -27.68
N GLU A 640 -26.44 -56.43 -28.64
CA GLU A 640 -25.30 -55.93 -29.43
C GLU A 640 -25.25 -54.40 -29.40
N GLY A 641 -24.09 -53.82 -29.75
CA GLY A 641 -23.90 -52.39 -29.89
C GLY A 641 -24.23 -51.60 -28.62
N ALA A 642 -24.96 -50.48 -28.77
CA ALA A 642 -25.20 -49.52 -27.69
C ALA A 642 -25.85 -50.12 -26.43
N VAL A 643 -26.68 -51.16 -26.58
CA VAL A 643 -27.33 -51.85 -25.45
C VAL A 643 -26.33 -52.68 -24.67
N ARG A 644 -25.42 -53.39 -25.35
CA ARG A 644 -24.35 -54.17 -24.72
C ARG A 644 -23.39 -53.25 -23.95
N SER A 645 -22.96 -52.15 -24.56
CA SER A 645 -22.10 -51.16 -23.90
C SER A 645 -22.78 -50.49 -22.70
N ALA A 646 -24.09 -50.21 -22.79
CA ALA A 646 -24.86 -49.71 -21.65
C ALA A 646 -24.98 -50.75 -20.52
N ALA A 647 -25.10 -52.04 -20.84
CA ALA A 647 -25.16 -53.11 -19.86
C ALA A 647 -23.83 -53.30 -19.12
N TYR A 648 -22.69 -53.20 -19.81
CA TYR A 648 -21.38 -53.18 -19.15
C TYR A 648 -21.24 -51.99 -18.18
N ARG A 649 -21.62 -50.78 -18.61
CA ARG A 649 -21.62 -49.59 -17.73
C ARG A 649 -22.54 -49.77 -16.52
N ALA A 650 -23.72 -50.36 -16.71
CA ALA A 650 -24.65 -50.65 -15.62
C ALA A 650 -24.08 -51.67 -14.62
N LEU A 651 -23.40 -52.72 -15.11
CA LEU A 651 -22.74 -53.73 -14.27
C LEU A 651 -21.65 -53.11 -13.40
N ILE A 652 -20.81 -52.26 -13.98
CA ILE A 652 -19.75 -51.53 -13.25
C ILE A 652 -20.39 -50.61 -12.20
N SER A 653 -21.40 -49.83 -12.60
CA SER A 653 -22.06 -48.84 -11.72
C SER A 653 -22.81 -49.50 -10.55
N SER A 654 -23.31 -50.72 -10.74
CA SER A 654 -23.94 -51.50 -9.66
C SER A 654 -22.94 -51.99 -8.60
N GLY A 655 -21.65 -52.04 -8.94
CA GLY A 655 -20.57 -52.60 -8.11
C GLY A 655 -20.40 -54.12 -8.25
N ALA A 656 -21.14 -54.77 -9.15
CA ALA A 656 -21.09 -56.22 -9.38
C ALA A 656 -19.86 -56.68 -10.20
N ALA A 657 -19.11 -55.75 -10.80
CA ALA A 657 -17.84 -56.02 -11.49
C ALA A 657 -16.94 -54.77 -11.46
N LYS A 658 -15.61 -54.97 -11.46
CA LYS A 658 -14.65 -53.87 -11.67
C LYS A 658 -14.32 -53.74 -13.15
N GLU A 659 -13.99 -52.53 -13.58
CA GLU A 659 -13.67 -52.21 -14.97
C GLU A 659 -12.56 -53.09 -15.55
N GLY A 660 -11.51 -53.37 -14.76
CA GLY A 660 -10.42 -54.26 -15.15
C GLY A 660 -10.81 -55.73 -15.34
N ASP A 661 -11.86 -56.21 -14.67
CA ASP A 661 -12.32 -57.59 -14.79
C ASP A 661 -13.08 -57.82 -16.11
N LEU A 662 -13.71 -56.77 -16.65
CA LEU A 662 -14.56 -56.82 -17.84
C LEU A 662 -13.78 -56.65 -19.15
N LEU A 663 -12.68 -55.87 -19.14
CA LEU A 663 -11.80 -55.69 -20.30
C LEU A 663 -11.17 -56.99 -20.81
N SER A 664 -11.08 -58.02 -19.95
CA SER A 664 -10.56 -59.34 -20.33
C SER A 664 -11.51 -60.16 -21.23
N GLY A 665 -12.79 -59.78 -21.32
CA GLY A 665 -13.83 -60.50 -22.05
C GLY A 665 -14.31 -59.82 -23.35
N LEU A 666 -13.86 -58.60 -23.64
CA LEU A 666 -14.24 -57.85 -24.85
C LEU A 666 -13.39 -58.35 -26.03
N ARG A 667 -14.05 -58.78 -27.11
CA ARG A 667 -13.38 -59.36 -28.30
C ARG A 667 -13.08 -58.35 -29.41
N ASP A 668 -13.56 -57.11 -29.26
CA ASP A 668 -13.45 -56.04 -30.27
C ASP A 668 -12.92 -54.76 -29.59
N PRO A 669 -11.85 -54.12 -30.09
CA PRO A 669 -11.34 -52.86 -29.55
C PRO A 669 -12.25 -51.64 -29.74
N ASP A 670 -13.24 -51.72 -30.65
CA ASP A 670 -14.20 -50.63 -30.92
C ASP A 670 -15.50 -50.72 -30.06
N GLU A 671 -15.75 -51.84 -29.34
CA GLU A 671 -16.84 -52.04 -28.34
C GLU A 671 -16.41 -51.65 -26.91
#